data_AF-X5EG38-F1
#
_entry.id   AF-X5EG38-F1
#
_cell.length_a   1.000
_cell.length_b   1.000
_cell.length_c   1.000
_cell.angle_alpha   90.00
_cell.angle_beta   90.00
_cell.angle_gamma   90.00
#
_symmetry.space_group_name_H-M   'P 1'
#
loop_
_entity.id
_entity.type
_entity.pdbx_description
1 polymer ?
#
loop_
_entity_poly.entity_id
_entity_poly.type
_entity_poly.pdbx_seq_one_letter_code
_entity_poly.pdbx_strand_id
1 'polypeptide(L)'
;MVGTTGTTGTTGTTGTARVAVIGAGVSGLTAAYELSQRAQVTLYDADERSGGHADTTTVTTAGGEVNVDTGFIVHNDRTYPVLLRIFTDLGIRTRPAEMSLSVRADGAHDGEGLEYAGARGIVGLFGDRRNLRRPAYLRMLGEILRFHRRARRLLSAQGDVTEGEAPEDETLEEFLRRGRFSEYFVQHFMTPLVATVWSCDPATAGSYPARYLFTFLEHHGMLRVFGSPQWRTVIGGSQEYVRRITDVVTERGGEVRTAAPVARVSEHDGGVSVTTADGTSRIFDAVVVATHPDQALAMLATPTPAQREILSAMPYSRNQVQLHTDTRLLPRTPGARGSWNHLERGNGAVVVTYDMTRLMRLPEVDGTRYLVTLNAADLVDPETVITSRDYAHPIYTPTSVAASRRSAELDSDRIVFAGAWQGWGFHEDGARSGLAAARRLVGTARTEKPTRLAEPVNRVLRTTVRHARTTPVDHRFTHRSWMWLVDLDHLPDHGAAAWWRGVFLGRDHLGGGPDIRDGVVDLLRQRGITAPVGRVRMAAMPRAWGTGFNPLSVFWCDSPEGEPLATVLEVHNTYGDSHAYVVQPDETGTTRAVKELYVSPFHGTDGDYAIRVPRPDAGRVQVGITLHVGDYSFAASVRGAPAHDGAPRWLDTVRAAPAALVTAVLIRVHGIWLWARGLPVQPRPHTTRTEVHS
;
A
#
# COMPACT_ATOMS: atom_id res chain seq x y z
N MET A 1 -42.53 -55.97 -4.03
CA MET A 1 -41.24 -55.24 -3.95
C MET A 1 -41.37 -54.00 -4.82
N VAL A 2 -41.78 -52.88 -4.22
CA VAL A 2 -41.82 -51.56 -4.85
C VAL A 2 -40.81 -50.73 -4.07
N GLY A 3 -39.68 -50.40 -4.72
CA GLY A 3 -38.59 -49.66 -4.11
C GLY A 3 -38.86 -48.17 -4.16
N THR A 4 -39.10 -47.56 -3.01
CA THR A 4 -39.11 -46.11 -2.80
C THR A 4 -37.67 -45.59 -2.81
N THR A 5 -37.32 -44.81 -3.84
CA THR A 5 -36.10 -44.00 -3.88
C THR A 5 -36.34 -42.70 -3.11
N GLY A 6 -35.78 -42.63 -1.90
CA GLY A 6 -35.74 -41.41 -1.11
C GLY A 6 -34.80 -40.40 -1.75
N THR A 7 -35.36 -39.27 -2.17
CA THR A 7 -34.58 -38.10 -2.59
C THR A 7 -34.18 -37.34 -1.33
N THR A 8 -32.90 -37.43 -0.94
CA THR A 8 -32.31 -36.60 0.10
C THR A 8 -32.16 -35.18 -0.43
N GLY A 9 -33.18 -34.36 -0.19
CA GLY A 9 -33.09 -32.91 -0.38
C GLY A 9 -32.02 -32.34 0.53
N THR A 10 -30.92 -31.88 -0.05
CA THR A 10 -29.95 -31.01 0.62
C THR A 10 -30.61 -29.65 0.73
N THR A 11 -31.14 -29.33 1.90
CA THR A 11 -31.59 -27.98 2.26
C THR A 11 -30.37 -27.07 2.35
N GLY A 12 -29.99 -26.46 1.23
CA GLY A 12 -29.07 -25.33 1.21
C GLY A 12 -29.76 -24.12 1.84
N THR A 13 -29.51 -23.89 3.13
CA THR A 13 -29.93 -22.66 3.81
C THR A 13 -29.25 -21.47 3.14
N THR A 14 -30.04 -20.63 2.49
CA THR A 14 -29.69 -19.32 1.94
C THR A 14 -29.46 -18.28 3.03
N GLY A 15 -28.63 -18.60 4.03
CA GLY A 15 -28.24 -17.68 5.11
C GLY A 15 -27.01 -16.85 4.75
N THR A 16 -26.94 -15.61 5.26
CA THR A 16 -25.71 -14.81 5.24
C THR A 16 -24.61 -15.55 6.01
N ALA A 17 -23.44 -15.73 5.39
CA ALA A 17 -22.31 -16.41 6.04
C ALA A 17 -21.91 -15.69 7.34
N ARG A 18 -21.61 -16.45 8.39
CA ARG A 18 -21.20 -15.97 9.70
C ARG A 18 -19.70 -16.15 9.88
N VAL A 19 -18.98 -15.06 10.05
CA VAL A 19 -17.51 -15.07 10.17
C VAL A 19 -17.08 -14.45 11.48
N ALA A 20 -16.21 -15.12 12.23
CA ALA A 20 -15.56 -14.51 13.39
C ALA A 20 -14.20 -13.92 13.00
N VAL A 21 -13.89 -12.76 13.58
CA VAL A 21 -12.56 -12.15 13.49
C VAL A 21 -12.03 -12.02 14.91
N ILE A 22 -10.86 -12.61 15.18
CA ILE A 22 -10.29 -12.68 16.53
C ILE A 22 -9.10 -11.72 16.61
N GLY A 23 -9.19 -10.73 17.49
CA GLY A 23 -8.26 -9.62 17.66
C GLY A 23 -8.72 -8.40 16.89
N ALA A 24 -9.05 -7.30 17.57
CA ALA A 24 -9.48 -6.03 16.96
C ALA A 24 -8.32 -5.03 16.83
N GLY A 25 -7.09 -5.52 16.57
CA GLY A 25 -6.01 -4.71 16.03
C GLY A 25 -6.26 -4.33 14.55
N VAL A 26 -5.36 -3.55 13.95
CA VAL A 26 -5.51 -3.07 12.56
C VAL A 26 -5.78 -4.19 11.53
N SER A 27 -5.20 -5.38 11.71
CA SER A 27 -5.47 -6.55 10.86
C SER A 27 -6.91 -7.03 10.96
N GLY A 28 -7.41 -7.24 12.18
CA GLY A 28 -8.78 -7.71 12.40
C GLY A 28 -9.81 -6.64 12.07
N LEU A 29 -9.54 -5.38 12.39
CA LEU A 29 -10.40 -4.25 11.98
C LEU A 29 -10.52 -4.18 10.46
N THR A 30 -9.42 -4.33 9.73
CA THR A 30 -9.45 -4.34 8.26
C THR A 30 -10.22 -5.55 7.73
N ALA A 31 -9.96 -6.76 8.27
CA ALA A 31 -10.69 -7.95 7.87
C ALA A 31 -12.20 -7.83 8.14
N ALA A 32 -12.59 -7.33 9.33
CA ALA A 32 -13.98 -7.12 9.72
C ALA A 32 -14.67 -6.07 8.83
N TYR A 33 -14.00 -4.95 8.54
CA TYR A 33 -14.52 -3.92 7.63
C TYR A 33 -14.83 -4.50 6.24
N GLU A 34 -13.92 -5.30 5.68
CA GLU A 34 -14.10 -5.93 4.37
C GLU A 34 -15.18 -7.02 4.38
N LEU A 35 -15.14 -7.92 5.36
CA LEU A 35 -16.07 -9.04 5.48
C LEU A 35 -17.50 -8.58 5.76
N SER A 36 -17.69 -7.50 6.53
CA SER A 36 -19.01 -6.96 6.86
C SER A 36 -19.84 -6.55 5.65
N GLN A 37 -19.23 -6.39 4.48
CA GLN A 37 -19.95 -6.09 3.23
C GLN A 37 -20.75 -7.29 2.70
N ARG A 38 -20.41 -8.52 3.10
CA ARG A 38 -20.94 -9.77 2.51
C ARG A 38 -21.26 -10.86 3.54
N ALA A 39 -20.82 -10.70 4.77
CA ALA A 39 -20.97 -11.67 5.85
C ALA A 39 -21.39 -10.98 7.15
N GLN A 40 -22.06 -11.72 8.03
CA GLN A 40 -22.31 -11.30 9.38
C GLN A 40 -21.05 -11.54 10.21
N VAL A 41 -20.40 -10.45 10.62
CA VAL A 41 -19.10 -10.50 11.33
C VAL A 41 -19.31 -10.42 12.83
N THR A 42 -18.63 -11.29 13.59
CA THR A 42 -18.40 -11.08 15.02
C THR A 42 -16.93 -10.82 15.26
N LEU A 43 -16.58 -9.59 15.63
CA LEU A 43 -15.24 -9.16 15.96
C LEU A 43 -15.00 -9.31 17.47
N TYR A 44 -14.01 -10.11 17.85
CA TYR A 44 -13.61 -10.34 19.24
C TYR A 44 -12.34 -9.56 19.57
N ASP A 45 -12.31 -8.94 20.73
CA ASP A 45 -11.09 -8.42 21.36
C ASP A 45 -10.99 -8.88 22.81
N ALA A 46 -9.75 -9.16 23.25
CA ALA A 46 -9.46 -9.55 24.62
C ALA A 46 -9.50 -8.32 25.56
N ASP A 47 -9.11 -7.16 25.07
CA ASP A 47 -9.09 -5.91 25.82
C ASP A 47 -10.49 -5.29 25.87
N GLU A 48 -10.70 -4.38 26.83
CA GLU A 48 -11.96 -3.62 26.97
C GLU A 48 -12.21 -2.64 25.80
N ARG A 49 -11.20 -2.42 24.96
CA ARG A 49 -11.24 -1.55 23.78
C ARG A 49 -10.82 -2.29 22.52
N SER A 50 -11.34 -1.84 21.38
CA SER A 50 -10.76 -2.20 20.08
C SER A 50 -9.54 -1.33 19.77
N GLY A 51 -8.74 -1.76 18.79
CA GLY A 51 -7.61 -1.01 18.23
C GLY A 51 -6.25 -1.66 18.46
N GLY A 52 -6.10 -2.46 19.52
CA GLY A 52 -4.81 -3.06 19.89
C GLY A 52 -3.73 -1.97 19.99
N HIS A 53 -2.71 -2.03 19.13
CA HIS A 53 -1.64 -1.02 19.12
C HIS A 53 -2.08 0.38 18.64
N ALA A 54 -3.25 0.52 18.02
CA ALA A 54 -3.90 1.83 17.87
C ALA A 54 -4.57 2.20 19.20
N ASP A 55 -3.93 3.10 19.93
CA ASP A 55 -4.26 3.45 21.31
C ASP A 55 -4.12 4.97 21.47
N THR A 56 -5.22 5.62 21.84
CA THR A 56 -5.30 7.05 22.08
C THR A 56 -5.71 7.29 23.52
N THR A 57 -4.94 8.11 24.24
CA THR A 57 -5.30 8.59 25.57
C THR A 57 -5.83 10.01 25.49
N THR A 58 -7.03 10.22 26.02
CA THR A 58 -7.65 11.54 26.15
C THR A 58 -7.20 12.21 27.44
N VAL A 59 -6.56 13.38 27.34
CA VAL A 59 -6.07 14.16 28.48
C VAL A 59 -6.94 15.40 28.63
N THR A 60 -7.62 15.54 29.77
CA THR A 60 -8.39 16.73 30.09
C THR A 60 -7.47 17.86 30.55
N THR A 61 -7.57 19.03 29.92
CA THR A 61 -6.75 20.22 30.23
C THR A 61 -7.65 21.45 30.42
N ALA A 62 -7.08 22.56 30.91
CA ALA A 62 -7.78 23.85 30.97
C ALA A 62 -8.21 24.36 29.57
N GLY A 63 -7.50 23.97 28.52
CA GLY A 63 -7.79 24.32 27.12
C GLY A 63 -8.71 23.34 26.39
N GLY A 64 -9.24 22.33 27.08
CA GLY A 64 -10.06 21.25 26.51
C GLY A 64 -9.36 19.90 26.49
N GLU A 65 -9.91 18.95 25.73
CA GLU A 65 -9.37 17.59 25.62
C GLU A 65 -8.25 17.52 24.58
N VAL A 66 -7.17 16.83 24.92
CA VAL A 66 -6.05 16.52 24.03
C VAL A 66 -5.93 15.02 23.87
N ASN A 67 -6.10 14.54 22.65
CA ASN A 67 -5.98 13.12 22.30
C ASN A 67 -4.55 12.81 21.88
N VAL A 68 -3.88 11.96 22.66
CA VAL A 68 -2.47 11.60 22.47
C VAL A 68 -2.36 10.12 22.13
N ASP A 69 -1.83 9.79 20.95
CA ASP A 69 -1.56 8.41 20.58
C ASP A 69 -0.35 7.87 21.37
N THR A 70 -0.43 6.63 21.85
CA THR A 70 0.65 5.98 22.63
C THR A 70 1.25 4.75 21.94
N GLY A 71 0.60 4.22 20.89
CA GLY A 71 1.12 3.12 20.07
C GLY A 71 1.30 3.51 18.61
N PHE A 72 0.25 3.38 17.80
CA PHE A 72 0.25 3.84 16.40
C PHE A 72 0.08 5.35 16.29
N ILE A 73 1.02 6.01 15.62
CA ILE A 73 1.06 7.47 15.57
C ILE A 73 1.02 8.01 14.12
N VAL A 74 1.71 7.36 13.17
CA VAL A 74 1.95 7.93 11.84
C VAL A 74 1.78 6.94 10.68
N HIS A 75 1.41 7.50 9.53
CA HIS A 75 1.36 6.86 8.22
C HIS A 75 1.90 7.80 7.13
N ASN A 76 2.01 7.33 5.89
CA ASN A 76 2.33 8.16 4.73
C ASN A 76 1.63 7.66 3.45
N ASP A 77 1.63 8.48 2.40
CA ASP A 77 0.95 8.25 1.12
C ASP A 77 1.59 7.18 0.23
N ARG A 78 2.84 6.80 0.51
CA ARG A 78 3.62 5.87 -0.31
C ARG A 78 3.56 4.43 0.20
N THR A 79 3.62 4.25 1.50
CA THR A 79 3.77 2.92 2.12
C THR A 79 2.54 2.44 2.89
N TYR A 80 1.40 3.16 2.81
CA TYR A 80 0.14 2.79 3.50
C TYR A 80 -1.12 2.80 2.58
N PRO A 81 -1.09 2.19 1.38
CA PRO A 81 -2.23 2.26 0.44
C PRO A 81 -3.53 1.63 0.96
N VAL A 82 -3.49 0.48 1.63
CA VAL A 82 -4.71 -0.20 2.11
C VAL A 82 -5.37 0.59 3.24
N LEU A 83 -4.57 1.05 4.20
CA LEU A 83 -5.08 1.85 5.31
C LEU A 83 -5.65 3.19 4.81
N LEU A 84 -4.97 3.83 3.86
CA LEU A 84 -5.43 5.10 3.28
C LEU A 84 -6.72 4.97 2.47
N ARG A 85 -6.93 3.85 1.78
CA ARG A 85 -8.22 3.57 1.14
C ARG A 85 -9.35 3.54 2.18
N ILE A 86 -9.17 2.81 3.29
CA ILE A 86 -10.17 2.76 4.37
C ILE A 86 -10.38 4.16 4.99
N PHE A 87 -9.31 4.94 5.18
CA PHE A 87 -9.43 6.30 5.66
C PHE A 87 -10.24 7.18 4.71
N THR A 88 -10.04 7.00 3.40
CA THR A 88 -10.79 7.72 2.36
C THR A 88 -12.26 7.34 2.40
N ASP A 89 -12.57 6.03 2.42
CA ASP A 89 -13.93 5.51 2.49
C ASP A 89 -14.71 6.04 3.70
N LEU A 90 -14.02 6.18 4.85
CA LEU A 90 -14.63 6.57 6.13
C LEU A 90 -14.50 8.07 6.44
N GLY A 91 -13.89 8.85 5.55
CA GLY A 91 -13.66 10.28 5.75
C GLY A 91 -12.73 10.61 6.93
N ILE A 92 -11.76 9.74 7.23
CA ILE A 92 -10.77 9.94 8.29
C ILE A 92 -9.78 11.03 7.87
N ARG A 93 -9.75 12.11 8.66
CA ARG A 93 -8.87 13.25 8.38
C ARG A 93 -7.50 13.05 9.02
N THR A 94 -6.47 13.46 8.29
CA THR A 94 -5.07 13.33 8.70
C THR A 94 -4.34 14.65 8.48
N ARG A 95 -3.25 14.90 9.21
CA ARG A 95 -2.43 16.11 9.08
C ARG A 95 -0.94 15.79 9.00
N PRO A 96 -0.10 16.65 8.39
CA PRO A 96 1.35 16.43 8.32
C PRO A 96 1.98 16.26 9.70
N ALA A 97 2.78 15.20 9.86
CA ALA A 97 3.58 14.90 11.04
C ALA A 97 5.08 15.13 10.77
N GLU A 98 5.83 15.48 11.81
CA GLU A 98 7.28 15.64 11.76
C GLU A 98 7.94 14.41 12.39
N MET A 99 8.97 13.84 11.75
CA MET A 99 9.54 12.53 12.09
C MET A 99 11.07 12.57 12.20
N SER A 100 11.59 13.54 12.93
CA SER A 100 13.03 13.66 13.16
C SER A 100 13.52 12.75 14.29
N LEU A 101 14.52 11.92 13.99
CA LEU A 101 15.28 11.17 14.99
C LEU A 101 16.38 12.05 15.60
N SER A 102 16.49 11.97 16.92
CA SER A 102 17.55 12.53 17.74
C SER A 102 18.24 11.43 18.53
N VAL A 103 19.54 11.59 18.74
CA VAL A 103 20.37 10.72 19.57
C VAL A 103 21.01 11.56 20.67
N ARG A 104 20.84 11.11 21.92
CA ARG A 104 21.52 11.62 23.11
C ARG A 104 22.29 10.49 23.79
N ALA A 105 23.58 10.68 24.04
CA ALA A 105 24.42 9.75 24.77
C ALA A 105 25.20 10.52 25.85
N ASP A 106 24.75 10.42 27.10
CA ASP A 106 25.30 11.21 28.21
C ASP A 106 26.73 10.81 28.59
N GLY A 107 27.08 9.52 28.47
CA GLY A 107 28.42 9.01 28.78
C GLY A 107 29.48 9.24 27.68
N ALA A 108 29.08 9.72 26.50
CA ALA A 108 30.01 9.90 25.38
C ALA A 108 31.04 11.02 25.64
N HIS A 109 32.23 10.88 25.05
CA HIS A 109 33.34 11.86 25.15
C HIS A 109 33.67 12.22 26.60
N ASP A 110 34.02 11.20 27.39
CA ASP A 110 34.42 11.34 28.80
C ASP A 110 33.38 12.07 29.67
N GLY A 111 32.10 11.83 29.40
CA GLY A 111 30.98 12.44 30.13
C GLY A 111 30.59 13.84 29.67
N GLU A 112 31.24 14.40 28.64
CA GLU A 112 30.80 15.65 28.02
C GLU A 112 29.46 15.53 27.29
N GLY A 113 29.05 14.29 26.97
CA GLY A 113 27.82 13.92 26.29
C GLY A 113 27.86 14.16 24.78
N LEU A 114 26.97 13.49 24.05
CA LEU A 114 26.71 13.67 22.62
C LEU A 114 25.22 13.91 22.40
N GLU A 115 24.86 14.95 21.65
CA GLU A 115 23.49 15.19 21.20
C GLU A 115 23.48 15.62 19.73
N TYR A 116 22.63 15.02 18.90
CA TYR A 116 22.42 15.47 17.51
C TYR A 116 21.09 14.98 16.93
N ALA A 117 20.58 15.69 15.92
CA ALA A 117 19.41 15.29 15.14
C ALA A 117 19.61 15.56 13.64
N GLY A 118 19.81 14.49 12.86
CA GLY A 118 20.22 14.61 11.46
C GLY A 118 19.15 15.25 10.55
N ALA A 119 17.88 14.87 10.72
CA ALA A 119 16.77 15.37 9.90
C ALA A 119 16.47 16.87 10.10
N ARG A 120 17.07 17.50 11.12
CA ARG A 120 16.96 18.93 11.41
C ARG A 120 18.07 19.77 10.76
N GLY A 121 18.85 19.16 9.87
CA GLY A 121 19.93 19.83 9.14
C GLY A 121 21.07 20.30 10.03
N ILE A 122 21.76 21.38 9.63
CA ILE A 122 22.94 21.90 10.33
C ILE A 122 22.64 22.25 11.79
N VAL A 123 21.47 22.82 12.08
CA VAL A 123 21.07 23.21 13.44
C VAL A 123 20.91 21.99 14.35
N GLY A 124 20.51 20.83 13.80
CA GLY A 124 20.40 19.59 14.56
C GLY A 124 21.70 18.80 14.64
N LEU A 125 22.50 18.77 13.58
CA LEU A 125 23.79 18.09 13.57
C LEU A 125 24.83 18.78 14.46
N PHE A 126 24.83 20.12 14.47
CA PHE A 126 25.80 20.94 15.21
C PHE A 126 25.13 21.88 16.22
N GLY A 127 23.96 21.50 16.72
CA GLY A 127 23.30 22.22 17.82
C GLY A 127 24.23 22.32 19.03
N ASP A 128 24.93 21.23 19.34
CA ASP A 128 26.11 21.24 20.20
C ASP A 128 27.36 21.54 19.35
N ARG A 129 27.91 22.76 19.50
CA ARG A 129 29.10 23.20 18.74
C ARG A 129 30.35 22.37 19.05
N ARG A 130 30.40 21.65 20.16
CA ARG A 130 31.52 20.75 20.50
C ARG A 130 31.67 19.62 19.46
N ASN A 131 30.56 19.21 18.83
CA ASN A 131 30.55 18.20 17.76
C ASN A 131 31.42 18.59 16.56
N LEU A 132 31.64 19.88 16.30
CA LEU A 132 32.54 20.36 15.23
C LEU A 132 34.01 20.02 15.48
N ARG A 133 34.39 19.73 16.74
CA ARG A 133 35.77 19.44 17.12
C ARG A 133 36.01 17.96 17.42
N ARG A 134 34.98 17.12 17.29
CA ARG A 134 35.03 15.69 17.64
C ARG A 134 35.34 14.85 16.40
N PRO A 135 36.57 14.32 16.23
CA PRO A 135 36.96 13.62 15.01
C PRO A 135 36.14 12.34 14.77
N ALA A 136 35.80 11.61 15.83
CA ALA A 136 34.96 10.41 15.76
C ALA A 136 33.55 10.74 15.25
N TYR A 137 32.95 11.84 15.72
CA TYR A 137 31.65 12.31 15.27
C TYR A 137 31.66 12.72 13.79
N LEU A 138 32.64 13.52 13.37
CA LEU A 138 32.76 13.94 11.96
C LEU A 138 33.01 12.74 11.03
N ARG A 139 33.81 11.76 11.48
CA ARG A 139 34.01 10.49 10.76
C ARG A 139 32.70 9.73 10.62
N MET A 140 31.89 9.65 11.68
CA MET A 140 30.58 8.99 11.65
C MET A 140 29.67 9.59 10.57
N LEU A 141 29.63 10.93 10.43
CA LEU A 141 28.84 11.58 9.38
C LEU A 141 29.27 11.13 7.96
N GLY A 142 30.58 10.99 7.72
CA GLY A 142 31.10 10.41 6.47
C GLY A 142 30.75 8.92 6.31
N GLU A 143 30.74 8.17 7.41
CA GLU A 143 30.34 6.75 7.44
C GLU A 143 28.85 6.58 7.12
N ILE A 144 27.95 7.49 7.54
CA ILE A 144 26.51 7.47 7.16
C ILE A 144 26.34 7.51 5.63
N LEU A 145 27.06 8.40 4.95
CA LEU A 145 27.01 8.47 3.47
C LEU A 145 27.57 7.20 2.81
N ARG A 146 28.60 6.60 3.42
CA ARG A 146 29.16 5.32 2.98
C ARG A 146 28.18 4.17 3.20
N PHE A 147 27.47 4.16 4.32
CA PHE A 147 26.41 3.21 4.66
C PHE A 147 25.30 3.27 3.63
N HIS A 148 24.72 4.45 3.35
CA HIS A 148 23.66 4.61 2.34
C HIS A 148 24.08 4.08 0.95
N ARG A 149 25.33 4.31 0.54
CA ARG A 149 25.85 3.78 -0.75
C ARG A 149 25.96 2.26 -0.73
N ARG A 150 26.48 1.68 0.34
CA ARG A 150 26.66 0.22 0.46
C ARG A 150 25.34 -0.53 0.61
N ALA A 151 24.42 -0.01 1.42
CA ALA A 151 23.08 -0.58 1.60
C ALA A 151 22.33 -0.64 0.26
N ARG A 152 22.32 0.47 -0.50
CA ARG A 152 21.71 0.49 -1.85
C ARG A 152 22.39 -0.47 -2.83
N ARG A 153 23.72 -0.63 -2.75
CA ARG A 153 24.43 -1.62 -3.58
C ARG A 153 24.03 -3.05 -3.23
N LEU A 154 23.81 -3.36 -1.95
CA LEU A 154 23.30 -4.67 -1.52
C LEU A 154 21.91 -4.94 -2.12
N LEU A 155 21.04 -3.94 -2.12
CA LEU A 155 19.71 -4.04 -2.72
C LEU A 155 19.78 -4.22 -4.25
N SER A 156 20.67 -3.48 -4.94
CA SER A 156 20.79 -3.52 -6.41
C SER A 156 21.54 -4.73 -6.99
N ALA A 157 22.36 -5.43 -6.20
CA ALA A 157 23.19 -6.55 -6.66
C ALA A 157 22.40 -7.82 -7.09
N GLN A 158 21.06 -7.80 -7.00
CA GLN A 158 20.17 -8.89 -7.42
C GLN A 158 19.95 -8.99 -8.94
N GLY A 159 20.64 -8.17 -9.75
CA GLY A 159 20.62 -8.33 -11.21
C GLY A 159 21.41 -9.53 -11.73
N ASP A 160 22.33 -10.09 -10.94
CA ASP A 160 23.31 -11.12 -11.36
C ASP A 160 23.29 -12.40 -10.51
N VAL A 161 22.36 -12.53 -9.55
CA VAL A 161 22.30 -13.70 -8.67
C VAL A 161 20.99 -14.43 -8.89
N THR A 162 21.07 -15.63 -9.44
CA THR A 162 19.98 -16.62 -9.50
C THR A 162 19.33 -16.76 -8.12
N GLU A 163 18.00 -16.87 -8.08
CA GLU A 163 17.23 -17.18 -6.87
C GLU A 163 17.90 -18.35 -6.13
N GLY A 164 18.56 -18.06 -4.99
CA GLY A 164 19.20 -19.06 -4.15
C GLY A 164 20.63 -18.80 -3.64
N GLU A 165 21.36 -17.77 -4.12
CA GLU A 165 22.83 -17.72 -3.84
C GLU A 165 23.42 -16.43 -3.20
N ALA A 166 22.63 -15.39 -2.92
CA ALA A 166 23.05 -14.39 -1.94
C ALA A 166 22.55 -14.87 -0.57
N PRO A 167 23.38 -14.96 0.49
CA PRO A 167 22.88 -15.40 1.78
C PRO A 167 21.84 -14.39 2.26
N GLU A 168 20.55 -14.77 2.20
CA GLU A 168 19.43 -13.98 2.72
C GLU A 168 19.55 -13.76 4.25
N ASP A 169 20.49 -14.47 4.86
CA ASP A 169 20.77 -14.52 6.30
C ASP A 169 21.88 -13.56 6.76
N GLU A 170 22.53 -12.77 5.88
CA GLU A 170 23.56 -11.81 6.34
C GLU A 170 22.94 -10.82 7.33
N THR A 171 23.42 -10.87 8.56
CA THR A 171 22.99 -10.00 9.65
C THR A 171 23.53 -8.59 9.48
N LEU A 172 22.88 -7.62 10.12
CA LEU A 172 23.34 -6.24 10.14
C LEU A 172 24.77 -6.15 10.69
N GLU A 173 25.09 -6.90 11.74
CA GLU A 173 26.44 -6.96 12.33
C GLU A 173 27.49 -7.42 11.31
N GLU A 174 27.22 -8.51 10.58
CA GLU A 174 28.12 -9.03 9.55
C GLU A 174 28.33 -8.04 8.41
N PHE A 175 27.25 -7.39 7.96
CA PHE A 175 27.31 -6.35 6.94
C PHE A 175 28.19 -5.17 7.40
N LEU A 176 28.04 -4.72 8.64
CA LEU A 176 28.79 -3.59 9.20
C LEU A 176 30.28 -3.95 9.39
N ARG A 177 30.55 -5.16 9.89
CA ARG A 177 31.92 -5.70 10.04
C ARG A 177 32.63 -5.80 8.68
N ARG A 178 31.97 -6.40 7.69
CA ARG A 178 32.46 -6.49 6.30
C ARG A 178 32.67 -5.11 5.68
N GLY A 179 31.79 -4.16 5.99
CA GLY A 179 31.88 -2.77 5.56
C GLY A 179 32.97 -1.94 6.26
N ARG A 180 33.61 -2.48 7.31
CA ARG A 180 34.59 -1.81 8.19
C ARG A 180 34.05 -0.50 8.75
N PHE A 181 32.85 -0.53 9.31
CA PHE A 181 32.27 0.59 10.06
C PHE A 181 32.89 0.66 11.46
N SER A 182 33.12 1.89 11.95
CA SER A 182 33.65 2.09 13.30
C SER A 182 32.65 1.71 14.37
N GLU A 183 33.12 1.26 15.52
CA GLU A 183 32.29 1.01 16.71
C GLU A 183 31.47 2.27 17.08
N TYR A 184 32.10 3.44 17.00
CA TYR A 184 31.44 4.74 17.20
C TYR A 184 30.22 4.94 16.27
N PHE A 185 30.32 4.55 15.00
CA PHE A 185 29.20 4.59 14.06
C PHE A 185 28.10 3.58 14.41
N VAL A 186 28.50 2.36 14.81
CA VAL A 186 27.54 1.33 15.22
C VAL A 186 26.75 1.82 16.43
N GLN A 187 27.46 2.22 17.49
CA GLN A 187 26.91 2.65 18.76
C GLN A 187 26.05 3.91 18.66
N HIS A 188 26.52 4.97 17.99
CA HIS A 188 25.84 6.28 18.05
C HIS A 188 24.96 6.60 16.84
N PHE A 189 24.89 5.72 15.83
CA PHE A 189 23.99 5.91 14.69
C PHE A 189 23.18 4.66 14.36
N MET A 190 23.84 3.52 14.13
CA MET A 190 23.14 2.34 13.60
C MET A 190 22.26 1.64 14.65
N THR A 191 22.78 1.42 15.85
CA THR A 191 22.01 0.87 16.95
C THR A 191 20.82 1.76 17.32
N PRO A 192 20.97 3.10 17.52
CA PRO A 192 19.85 4.00 17.73
C PRO A 192 18.80 3.94 16.61
N LEU A 193 19.24 3.88 15.35
CA LEU A 193 18.33 3.81 14.20
C LEU A 193 17.44 2.56 14.26
N VAL A 194 18.04 1.38 14.46
CA VAL A 194 17.30 0.10 14.48
C VAL A 194 16.46 -0.03 15.75
N ALA A 195 17.07 0.24 16.91
CA ALA A 195 16.42 0.11 18.20
C ALA A 195 15.20 1.04 18.31
N THR A 196 15.26 2.25 17.76
CA THR A 196 14.14 3.20 17.80
C THR A 196 13.02 2.82 16.83
N VAL A 197 13.34 2.24 15.67
CA VAL A 197 12.31 1.87 14.67
C VAL A 197 11.51 0.63 15.09
N TRP A 198 12.17 -0.35 15.72
CA TRP A 198 11.51 -1.60 16.12
C TRP A 198 11.35 -1.77 17.64
N SER A 199 11.70 -0.77 18.43
CA SER A 199 11.63 -0.83 19.90
C SER A 199 12.26 -2.11 20.45
N CYS A 200 13.41 -2.51 19.87
CA CYS A 200 14.11 -3.73 20.21
C CYS A 200 15.38 -3.43 21.01
N ASP A 201 15.78 -4.38 21.84
CA ASP A 201 17.01 -4.29 22.61
C ASP A 201 18.23 -4.10 21.67
N PRO A 202 19.17 -3.19 22.00
CA PRO A 202 20.42 -2.99 21.25
C PRO A 202 21.17 -4.27 20.89
N ALA A 203 21.18 -5.28 21.77
CA ALA A 203 21.83 -6.57 21.52
C ALA A 203 21.15 -7.38 20.41
N THR A 204 19.85 -7.13 20.17
CA THR A 204 19.09 -7.79 19.09
C THR A 204 19.19 -7.03 17.78
N ALA A 205 19.48 -5.73 17.79
CA ALA A 205 19.57 -4.92 16.58
C ALA A 205 20.61 -5.46 15.57
N GLY A 206 21.71 -6.04 16.05
CA GLY A 206 22.77 -6.62 15.22
C GLY A 206 22.34 -7.85 14.42
N SER A 207 21.39 -8.64 14.93
CA SER A 207 20.94 -9.90 14.30
C SER A 207 19.88 -9.70 13.21
N TYR A 208 19.42 -8.47 13.00
CA TYR A 208 18.44 -8.16 11.95
C TYR A 208 18.99 -8.55 10.58
N PRO A 209 18.19 -9.21 9.71
CA PRO A 209 18.61 -9.49 8.34
C PRO A 209 18.85 -8.18 7.58
N ALA A 210 20.08 -7.94 7.13
CA ALA A 210 20.51 -6.66 6.59
C ALA A 210 19.67 -6.25 5.37
N ARG A 211 19.39 -7.19 4.46
CA ARG A 211 18.57 -6.95 3.26
C ARG A 211 17.13 -6.57 3.61
N TYR A 212 16.53 -7.26 4.58
CA TYR A 212 15.18 -6.98 5.04
C TYR A 212 15.06 -5.58 5.64
N LEU A 213 16.00 -5.22 6.53
CA LEU A 213 16.14 -3.89 7.11
C LEU A 213 16.34 -2.81 6.05
N PHE A 214 17.25 -3.01 5.09
CA PHE A 214 17.55 -1.97 4.09
C PHE A 214 16.41 -1.76 3.10
N THR A 215 15.66 -2.81 2.77
CA THR A 215 14.45 -2.70 1.94
C THR A 215 13.42 -1.82 2.64
N PHE A 216 13.20 -2.02 3.94
CA PHE A 216 12.36 -1.15 4.75
C PHE A 216 12.84 0.31 4.73
N LEU A 217 14.14 0.53 4.99
CA LEU A 217 14.72 1.88 5.00
C LEU A 217 14.61 2.56 3.61
N GLU A 218 14.71 1.81 2.50
CA GLU A 218 14.51 2.36 1.15
C GLU A 218 13.05 2.76 0.89
N HIS A 219 12.10 1.91 1.25
CA HIS A 219 10.66 2.18 1.07
C HIS A 219 10.24 3.46 1.81
N HIS A 220 10.81 3.68 3.00
CA HIS A 220 10.54 4.86 3.84
C HIS A 220 11.45 6.06 3.53
N GLY A 221 12.29 5.97 2.50
CA GLY A 221 13.18 7.06 2.08
C GLY A 221 14.26 7.42 3.11
N MET A 222 14.62 6.48 3.99
CA MET A 222 15.64 6.63 5.04
C MET A 222 17.05 6.25 4.56
N LEU A 223 17.20 5.64 3.37
CA LEU A 223 18.50 5.44 2.70
C LEU A 223 18.90 6.59 1.75
N ARG A 224 18.18 7.71 1.79
CA ARG A 224 18.40 8.89 0.95
C ARG A 224 18.39 10.15 1.81
N VAL A 225 19.14 11.17 1.40
CA VAL A 225 19.20 12.47 2.10
C VAL A 225 17.96 13.32 1.79
N PHE A 226 17.31 13.08 0.65
CA PHE A 226 16.10 13.75 0.19
C PHE A 226 15.09 12.73 -0.35
N GLY A 227 13.81 13.09 -0.40
CA GLY A 227 12.75 12.26 -0.97
C GLY A 227 12.12 11.26 0.00
N SER A 228 12.21 11.52 1.31
CA SER A 228 11.38 10.82 2.29
C SER A 228 9.91 11.20 2.08
N PRO A 229 8.98 10.24 2.21
CA PRO A 229 7.55 10.53 2.07
C PRO A 229 7.09 11.48 3.19
N GLN A 230 6.05 12.26 2.92
CA GLN A 230 5.47 13.14 3.93
C GLN A 230 4.70 12.28 4.93
N TRP A 231 5.21 12.21 6.16
CA TRP A 231 4.52 11.57 7.27
C TRP A 231 3.28 12.36 7.68
N ARG A 232 2.27 11.65 8.15
CA ARG A 232 0.97 12.17 8.56
C ARG A 232 0.49 11.43 9.81
N THR A 233 -0.36 12.08 10.59
CA THR A 233 -1.05 11.51 11.76
C THR A 233 -2.55 11.73 11.66
N VAL A 234 -3.35 10.91 12.35
CA VAL A 234 -4.82 11.01 12.36
C VAL A 234 -5.25 12.17 13.26
N ILE A 235 -6.15 13.02 12.77
CA ILE A 235 -6.71 14.12 13.57
C ILE A 235 -7.68 13.53 14.59
N GLY A 236 -7.43 13.78 15.88
CA GLY A 236 -8.22 13.21 16.98
C GLY A 236 -7.66 11.90 17.55
N GLY A 237 -6.54 11.42 17.00
CA GLY A 237 -5.88 10.18 17.40
C GLY A 237 -6.32 8.97 16.58
N SER A 238 -5.52 7.90 16.64
CA SER A 238 -5.77 6.62 15.96
C SER A 238 -7.12 5.99 16.34
N GLN A 239 -7.67 6.29 17.53
CA GLN A 239 -9.01 5.85 17.94
C GLN A 239 -10.13 6.23 16.95
N GLU A 240 -9.98 7.32 16.18
CA GLU A 240 -11.06 7.76 15.29
C GLU A 240 -11.31 6.76 14.17
N TYR A 241 -10.27 6.18 13.56
CA TYR A 241 -10.49 5.17 12.53
C TYR A 241 -10.97 3.85 13.12
N VAL A 242 -10.49 3.49 14.32
CA VAL A 242 -10.94 2.29 15.04
C VAL A 242 -12.45 2.37 15.26
N ARG A 243 -12.91 3.49 15.84
CA ARG A 243 -14.33 3.75 16.10
C ARG A 243 -15.16 3.70 14.82
N ARG A 244 -14.73 4.37 13.74
CA ARG A 244 -15.48 4.34 12.47
C ARG A 244 -15.60 2.95 11.87
N ILE A 245 -14.54 2.14 11.97
CA ILE A 245 -14.61 0.75 11.50
C ILE A 245 -15.59 -0.06 12.34
N THR A 246 -15.53 0.04 13.67
CA THR A 246 -16.46 -0.70 14.56
C THR A 246 -17.91 -0.26 14.39
N ASP A 247 -18.15 1.03 14.17
CA ASP A 247 -19.47 1.58 13.88
C ASP A 247 -20.02 0.99 12.58
N VAL A 248 -19.24 1.01 11.49
CA VAL A 248 -19.65 0.44 10.19
C VAL A 248 -19.90 -1.07 10.27
N VAL A 249 -19.08 -1.82 11.02
CA VAL A 249 -19.31 -3.26 11.22
C VAL A 249 -20.66 -3.50 11.92
N THR A 250 -20.99 -2.68 12.92
CA THR A 250 -22.24 -2.78 13.69
C THR A 250 -23.44 -2.34 12.84
N GLU A 251 -23.32 -1.24 12.09
CA GLU A 251 -24.34 -0.74 11.16
C GLU A 251 -24.70 -1.76 10.09
N ARG A 252 -23.73 -2.58 9.66
CA ARG A 252 -23.93 -3.69 8.71
C ARG A 252 -24.46 -4.98 9.37
N GLY A 253 -24.86 -4.93 10.63
CA GLY A 253 -25.46 -6.06 11.36
C GLY A 253 -24.44 -7.03 11.97
N GLY A 254 -23.16 -6.63 12.03
CA GLY A 254 -22.12 -7.34 12.78
C GLY A 254 -22.16 -7.04 14.28
N GLU A 255 -21.31 -7.73 15.03
CA GLU A 255 -21.17 -7.58 16.48
C GLU A 255 -19.70 -7.33 16.84
N VAL A 256 -19.44 -6.34 17.70
CA VAL A 256 -18.11 -6.10 18.28
C VAL A 256 -18.15 -6.48 19.75
N ARG A 257 -17.29 -7.43 20.15
CA ARG A 257 -17.21 -7.99 21.50
C ARG A 257 -15.82 -7.71 22.08
N THR A 258 -15.71 -6.65 22.88
CA THR A 258 -14.53 -6.38 23.72
C THR A 258 -14.63 -7.14 25.04
N ALA A 259 -13.53 -7.17 25.80
CA ALA A 259 -13.41 -7.95 27.04
C ALA A 259 -13.82 -9.43 26.87
N ALA A 260 -13.61 -9.98 25.66
CA ALA A 260 -14.04 -11.31 25.25
C ALA A 260 -12.84 -12.12 24.72
N PRO A 261 -11.83 -12.42 25.57
CA PRO A 261 -10.66 -13.18 25.15
C PRO A 261 -11.07 -14.56 24.65
N VAL A 262 -10.65 -14.89 23.42
CA VAL A 262 -10.85 -16.22 22.84
C VAL A 262 -9.83 -17.19 23.43
N ALA A 263 -10.32 -18.24 24.08
CA ALA A 263 -9.49 -19.27 24.70
C ALA A 263 -9.23 -20.46 23.76
N ARG A 264 -10.16 -20.76 22.84
CA ARG A 264 -10.04 -21.92 21.95
C ARG A 264 -10.73 -21.72 20.60
N VAL A 265 -10.07 -22.15 19.53
CA VAL A 265 -10.55 -22.23 18.15
C VAL A 265 -10.42 -23.67 17.67
N SER A 266 -11.53 -24.26 17.22
CA SER A 266 -11.58 -25.66 16.76
C SER A 266 -12.32 -25.78 15.44
N GLU A 267 -11.62 -26.23 14.40
CA GLU A 267 -12.22 -26.56 13.11
C GLU A 267 -12.84 -27.97 13.15
N HIS A 268 -14.03 -28.13 12.55
CA HIS A 268 -14.75 -29.39 12.44
C HIS A 268 -15.66 -29.38 11.19
N ASP A 269 -16.25 -30.50 10.77
CA ASP A 269 -17.01 -30.59 9.50
C ASP A 269 -18.12 -29.53 9.36
N GLY A 270 -18.81 -29.19 10.45
CA GLY A 270 -19.87 -28.18 10.49
C GLY A 270 -19.45 -26.71 10.61
N GLY A 271 -18.16 -26.37 10.65
CA GLY A 271 -17.68 -24.98 10.74
C GLY A 271 -16.46 -24.84 11.66
N VAL A 272 -16.34 -23.69 12.31
CA VAL A 272 -15.31 -23.42 13.31
C VAL A 272 -15.98 -22.97 14.60
N SER A 273 -15.69 -23.67 15.69
CA SER A 273 -16.12 -23.29 17.03
C SER A 273 -15.12 -22.33 17.66
N VAL A 274 -15.60 -21.17 18.12
CA VAL A 274 -14.84 -20.16 18.86
C VAL A 274 -15.37 -20.11 20.29
N THR A 275 -14.50 -20.43 21.25
CA THR A 275 -14.83 -20.44 22.68
C THR A 275 -14.06 -19.35 23.41
N THR A 276 -14.79 -18.46 24.08
CA THR A 276 -14.24 -17.40 24.93
C THR A 276 -13.86 -17.93 26.32
N ALA A 277 -13.05 -17.18 27.06
CA ALA A 277 -12.52 -17.61 28.36
C ALA A 277 -13.60 -17.85 29.43
N ASP A 278 -14.79 -17.25 29.28
CA ASP A 278 -15.98 -17.47 30.10
C ASP A 278 -16.69 -18.81 29.80
N GLY A 279 -16.21 -19.57 28.81
CA GLY A 279 -16.79 -20.84 28.36
C GLY A 279 -17.88 -20.69 27.31
N THR A 280 -18.26 -19.46 26.92
CA THR A 280 -19.24 -19.25 25.84
C THR A 280 -18.65 -19.72 24.52
N SER A 281 -19.35 -20.64 23.83
CA SER A 281 -18.92 -21.17 22.53
C SER A 281 -19.93 -20.84 21.43
N ARG A 282 -19.43 -20.36 20.29
CA ARG A 282 -20.23 -20.05 19.09
C ARG A 282 -19.60 -20.68 17.85
N ILE A 283 -20.46 -21.16 16.96
CA ILE A 283 -20.05 -21.73 15.66
C ILE A 283 -20.15 -20.66 14.57
N PHE A 284 -19.12 -20.62 13.73
CA PHE A 284 -18.98 -19.76 12.56
C PHE A 284 -18.65 -20.60 11.32
N ASP A 285 -18.94 -20.08 10.13
CA ASP A 285 -18.57 -20.73 8.87
C ASP A 285 -17.06 -20.65 8.62
N ALA A 286 -16.46 -19.54 9.03
CA ALA A 286 -15.02 -19.28 8.93
C ALA A 286 -14.54 -18.32 10.04
N VAL A 287 -13.23 -18.29 10.25
CA VAL A 287 -12.54 -17.48 11.26
C VAL A 287 -11.31 -16.82 10.65
N VAL A 288 -11.15 -15.52 10.91
CA VAL A 288 -9.87 -14.82 10.76
C VAL A 288 -9.20 -14.72 12.12
N VAL A 289 -8.01 -15.29 12.27
CA VAL A 289 -7.17 -15.14 13.46
C VAL A 289 -6.20 -13.98 13.22
N ALA A 290 -6.51 -12.82 13.81
CA ALA A 290 -5.80 -11.55 13.63
C ALA A 290 -4.96 -11.14 14.86
N THR A 291 -4.42 -12.12 15.59
CA THR A 291 -3.64 -11.93 16.83
C THR A 291 -2.13 -12.10 16.61
N HIS A 292 -1.34 -11.91 17.67
CA HIS A 292 0.08 -12.28 17.63
C HIS A 292 0.27 -13.80 17.46
N PRO A 293 1.39 -14.28 16.89
CA PRO A 293 1.62 -15.69 16.60
C PRO A 293 1.55 -16.61 17.83
N ASP A 294 2.08 -16.15 18.97
CA ASP A 294 2.03 -16.89 20.24
C ASP A 294 0.59 -17.04 20.75
N GLN A 295 -0.19 -15.97 20.69
CA GLN A 295 -1.62 -15.96 21.03
C GLN A 295 -2.42 -16.86 20.08
N ALA A 296 -2.14 -16.76 18.78
CA ALA A 296 -2.76 -17.58 17.75
C ALA A 296 -2.49 -19.07 17.97
N LEU A 297 -1.24 -19.43 18.27
CA LEU A 297 -0.87 -20.81 18.55
C LEU A 297 -1.53 -21.34 19.83
N ALA A 298 -1.61 -20.51 20.87
CA ALA A 298 -2.21 -20.88 22.15
C ALA A 298 -3.72 -21.17 22.05
N MET A 299 -4.44 -20.51 21.14
CA MET A 299 -5.89 -20.72 20.98
C MET A 299 -6.25 -21.88 20.05
N LEU A 300 -5.34 -22.36 19.18
CA LEU A 300 -5.65 -23.46 18.28
C LEU A 300 -5.82 -24.78 19.06
N ALA A 301 -6.99 -25.41 18.94
CA ALA A 301 -7.28 -26.66 19.64
C ALA A 301 -6.38 -27.82 19.19
N THR A 302 -6.11 -27.91 17.89
CA THR A 302 -5.28 -28.95 17.28
C THR A 302 -4.41 -28.31 16.21
N PRO A 303 -3.32 -27.60 16.58
CA PRO A 303 -2.49 -26.96 15.57
C PRO A 303 -1.82 -28.01 14.69
N THR A 304 -1.61 -27.71 13.41
CA THR A 304 -0.83 -28.56 12.50
C THR A 304 0.67 -28.47 12.85
N PRO A 305 1.52 -29.40 12.37
CA PRO A 305 2.97 -29.28 12.52
C PRO A 305 3.51 -27.94 11.97
N ALA A 306 3.04 -27.51 10.79
CA ALA A 306 3.43 -26.25 10.18
C ALA A 306 3.01 -25.04 11.03
N GLN A 307 1.78 -25.04 11.58
CA GLN A 307 1.31 -23.99 12.48
C GLN A 307 2.17 -23.88 13.74
N ARG A 308 2.55 -25.01 14.36
CA ARG A 308 3.46 -25.01 15.51
C ARG A 308 4.83 -24.45 15.16
N GLU A 309 5.43 -24.94 14.07
CA GLU A 309 6.77 -24.54 13.63
C GLU A 309 6.84 -23.06 13.31
N ILE A 310 5.94 -22.57 12.45
CA ILE A 310 5.98 -21.20 11.92
C ILE A 310 5.61 -20.19 13.02
N LEU A 311 4.51 -20.41 13.75
CA LEU A 311 4.04 -19.44 14.75
C LEU A 311 5.01 -19.30 15.93
N SER A 312 5.68 -20.38 16.35
CA SER A 312 6.68 -20.33 17.44
C SER A 312 8.00 -19.67 17.05
N ALA A 313 8.29 -19.56 15.75
CA ALA A 313 9.52 -18.95 15.24
C ALA A 313 9.49 -17.41 15.16
N MET A 314 8.39 -16.77 15.57
CA MET A 314 8.19 -15.32 15.48
C MET A 314 8.01 -14.69 16.88
N PRO A 315 9.10 -14.48 17.63
CA PRO A 315 9.03 -13.95 18.99
C PRO A 315 8.71 -12.46 19.04
N TYR A 316 8.19 -12.00 20.18
CA TYR A 316 7.87 -10.61 20.46
C TYR A 316 8.58 -10.14 21.73
N SER A 317 8.99 -8.86 21.75
CA SER A 317 9.50 -8.18 22.95
C SER A 317 8.40 -7.35 23.60
N ARG A 318 8.25 -7.45 24.92
CA ARG A 318 7.36 -6.57 25.68
C ARG A 318 8.07 -5.26 26.00
N ASN A 319 7.37 -4.15 25.80
CA ASN A 319 7.87 -2.81 26.01
C ASN A 319 6.86 -2.03 26.86
N GLN A 320 7.33 -1.50 27.98
CA GLN A 320 6.53 -0.63 28.82
C GLN A 320 6.57 0.78 28.25
N VAL A 321 5.42 1.42 28.12
CA VAL A 321 5.25 2.74 27.54
C VAL A 321 4.55 3.65 28.54
N GLN A 322 5.07 4.86 28.74
CA GLN A 322 4.49 5.86 29.63
C GLN A 322 4.20 7.15 28.86
N LEU A 323 2.96 7.60 28.92
CA LEU A 323 2.59 8.97 28.56
C LEU A 323 2.80 9.86 29.78
N HIS A 324 3.60 10.91 29.66
CA HIS A 324 3.96 11.82 30.74
C HIS A 324 4.27 13.24 30.23
N THR A 325 4.57 14.14 31.17
CA THR A 325 4.94 15.55 30.87
C THR A 325 6.40 15.91 31.24
N ASP A 326 7.16 14.98 31.83
CA ASP A 326 8.58 15.18 32.17
C ASP A 326 9.51 15.39 30.96
N THR A 327 9.97 16.63 30.76
CA THR A 327 10.84 17.02 29.65
C THR A 327 12.34 16.71 29.85
N ARG A 328 12.77 16.18 31.00
CA ARG A 328 14.19 15.94 31.32
C ARG A 328 14.86 14.88 30.42
N LEU A 329 14.04 13.99 29.85
CA LEU A 329 14.46 12.94 28.92
C LEU A 329 14.71 13.44 27.49
N LEU A 330 14.21 14.63 27.13
CA LEU A 330 14.53 15.24 25.84
C LEU A 330 16.01 15.69 25.79
N PRO A 331 16.59 15.88 24.59
CA PRO A 331 17.89 16.51 24.44
C PRO A 331 17.96 17.88 25.16
N ARG A 332 19.08 18.11 25.85
CA ARG A 332 19.36 19.37 26.56
C ARG A 332 19.50 20.53 25.57
N THR A 333 20.07 20.25 24.40
CA THR A 333 20.23 21.18 23.29
C THR A 333 18.92 21.30 22.49
N PRO A 334 18.26 22.47 22.45
CA PRO A 334 16.99 22.62 21.73
C PRO A 334 17.08 22.30 20.22
N GLY A 335 18.22 22.60 19.60
CA GLY A 335 18.49 22.28 18.19
C GLY A 335 18.50 20.77 17.90
N ALA A 336 18.85 19.96 18.90
CA ALA A 336 18.90 18.50 18.80
C ALA A 336 17.58 17.82 19.19
N ARG A 337 16.55 18.54 19.67
CA ARG A 337 15.25 17.93 19.99
C ARG A 337 14.53 17.48 18.72
N GLY A 338 14.31 16.18 18.62
CA GLY A 338 13.56 15.53 17.54
C GLY A 338 12.13 15.20 17.95
N SER A 339 11.37 14.64 17.02
CA SER A 339 10.11 13.97 17.36
C SER A 339 10.37 12.64 18.06
N TRP A 340 11.47 11.96 17.72
CA TRP A 340 11.89 10.66 18.26
C TRP A 340 13.24 10.89 18.93
N ASN A 341 13.34 10.73 20.24
CA ASN A 341 14.55 11.08 20.99
C ASN A 341 15.11 9.84 21.66
N HIS A 342 16.12 9.23 21.04
CA HIS A 342 16.81 8.08 21.59
C HIS A 342 17.79 8.53 22.69
N LEU A 343 17.69 7.91 23.86
CA LEU A 343 18.66 8.04 24.94
C LEU A 343 19.47 6.75 25.02
N GLU A 344 20.76 6.85 24.74
CA GLU A 344 21.68 5.72 24.83
C GLU A 344 21.93 5.36 26.30
N ARG A 345 21.53 4.15 26.68
CA ARG A 345 21.72 3.57 28.01
C ARG A 345 22.65 2.35 27.98
N GLY A 346 23.85 2.47 27.42
CA GLY A 346 24.83 1.35 27.42
C GLY A 346 24.17 -0.01 27.11
N ASN A 347 24.33 -0.99 28.00
CA ASN A 347 23.76 -2.35 27.86
C ASN A 347 22.32 -2.51 28.40
N GLY A 348 21.49 -1.47 28.32
CA GLY A 348 20.10 -1.49 28.82
C GLY A 348 19.05 -1.56 27.72
N ALA A 349 17.78 -1.69 28.14
CA ALA A 349 16.64 -1.60 27.25
C ALA A 349 16.64 -0.29 26.45
N VAL A 350 16.08 -0.34 25.24
CA VAL A 350 15.97 0.83 24.38
C VAL A 350 15.09 1.89 25.05
N VAL A 351 15.64 3.09 25.24
CA VAL A 351 14.90 4.26 25.74
C VAL A 351 14.72 5.26 24.62
N VAL A 352 13.46 5.52 24.31
CA VAL A 352 13.05 6.48 23.29
C VAL A 352 11.94 7.33 23.88
N THR A 353 12.06 8.65 23.75
CA THR A 353 11.00 9.59 24.09
C THR A 353 10.45 10.22 22.81
N TYR A 354 9.18 9.97 22.52
CA TYR A 354 8.44 10.64 21.47
C TYR A 354 7.89 11.97 21.99
N ASP A 355 8.23 13.07 21.32
CA ASP A 355 7.60 14.37 21.58
C ASP A 355 6.27 14.43 20.82
N MET A 356 5.20 13.97 21.47
CA MET A 356 3.88 13.85 20.84
C MET A 356 3.28 15.20 20.49
N THR A 357 3.54 16.22 21.32
CA THR A 357 3.17 17.61 21.02
C THR A 357 3.72 18.04 19.66
N ARG A 358 5.00 17.79 19.41
CA ARG A 358 5.65 18.08 18.13
C ARG A 358 5.18 17.16 17.01
N LEU A 359 5.27 15.85 17.22
CA LEU A 359 5.04 14.81 16.23
C LEU A 359 3.61 14.88 15.70
N MET A 360 2.64 14.89 16.62
CA MET A 360 1.23 14.95 16.27
C MET A 360 0.74 16.37 16.01
N ARG A 361 1.49 17.43 16.33
CA ARG A 361 1.03 18.84 16.32
C ARG A 361 -0.13 19.12 17.28
N LEU A 362 -0.01 18.61 18.50
CA LEU A 362 -1.00 18.87 19.56
C LEU A 362 -0.89 20.32 20.04
N PRO A 363 -1.99 20.91 20.55
CA PRO A 363 -1.91 22.21 21.18
C PRO A 363 -0.99 22.16 22.41
N GLU A 364 -0.17 23.19 22.56
CA GLU A 364 0.57 23.45 23.80
C GLU A 364 -0.38 24.21 24.74
N VAL A 365 -0.94 23.50 25.73
CA VAL A 365 -1.76 24.11 26.79
C VAL A 365 -0.83 24.45 27.94
N ASP A 366 -0.75 25.73 28.33
CA ASP A 366 0.10 26.24 29.41
C ASP A 366 1.59 25.85 29.29
N GLY A 367 2.08 25.66 28.07
CA GLY A 367 3.46 25.23 27.80
C GLY A 367 3.76 23.76 28.10
N THR A 368 2.75 22.95 28.43
CA THR A 368 2.90 21.51 28.68
C THR A 368 3.20 20.77 27.38
N ARG A 369 4.18 19.86 27.43
CA ARG A 369 4.47 18.90 26.35
C ARG A 369 3.99 17.51 26.76
N TYR A 370 3.39 16.80 25.81
CA TYR A 370 3.01 15.41 25.97
C TYR A 370 4.08 14.52 25.37
N LEU A 371 4.63 13.64 26.19
CA LEU A 371 5.77 12.80 25.85
C LEU A 371 5.41 11.34 26.08
N VAL A 372 5.81 10.49 25.15
CA VAL A 372 5.65 9.03 25.29
C VAL A 372 7.03 8.42 25.36
N THR A 373 7.37 7.80 26.49
CA THR A 373 8.68 7.16 26.70
C THR A 373 8.55 5.65 26.84
N LEU A 374 9.43 4.92 26.14
CA LEU A 374 9.55 3.47 26.26
C LEU A 374 10.66 3.06 27.23
N ASN A 375 10.38 2.02 28.02
CA ASN A 375 11.31 1.28 28.87
C ASN A 375 12.17 2.15 29.81
N ALA A 376 11.60 3.22 30.35
CA ALA A 376 12.32 4.17 31.20
C ALA A 376 11.53 4.60 32.44
N ALA A 377 10.73 3.70 33.02
CA ALA A 377 9.96 3.98 34.23
C ALA A 377 10.85 4.35 35.43
N ASP A 378 12.13 3.99 35.41
CA ASP A 378 13.13 4.40 36.40
C ASP A 378 13.64 5.83 36.20
N LEU A 379 13.41 6.45 35.03
CA LEU A 379 13.88 7.78 34.67
C LEU A 379 12.77 8.84 34.61
N VAL A 380 11.55 8.43 34.28
CA VAL A 380 10.38 9.32 34.22
C VAL A 380 9.94 9.69 35.63
N ASP A 381 9.69 10.97 35.88
CA ASP A 381 9.09 11.40 37.15
C ASP A 381 7.70 10.77 37.34
N PRO A 382 7.47 9.93 38.37
CA PRO A 382 6.19 9.28 38.61
C PRO A 382 5.03 10.26 38.77
N GLU A 383 5.28 11.48 39.28
CA GLU A 383 4.25 12.50 39.47
C GLU A 383 3.77 13.12 38.15
N THR A 384 4.54 12.95 37.07
CA THR A 384 4.21 13.50 35.74
C THR A 384 3.55 12.48 34.81
N VAL A 385 3.45 11.22 35.24
CA VAL A 385 2.88 10.13 34.44
C VAL A 385 1.37 10.29 34.37
N ILE A 386 0.85 10.37 33.15
CA ILE A 386 -0.57 10.42 32.85
C ILE A 386 -1.12 9.00 32.74
N THR A 387 -0.42 8.12 32.00
CA THR A 387 -0.82 6.72 31.87
C THR A 387 0.34 5.82 31.48
N SER A 388 0.25 4.55 31.85
CA SER A 388 1.18 3.48 31.44
C SER A 388 0.47 2.43 30.58
N ARG A 389 1.20 1.83 29.64
CA ARG A 389 0.74 0.79 28.72
C ARG A 389 1.85 -0.24 28.53
N ASP A 390 1.46 -1.48 28.23
CA ASP A 390 2.38 -2.52 27.81
C ASP A 390 2.06 -2.92 26.37
N TYR A 391 3.06 -2.81 25.49
CA TYR A 391 2.95 -3.26 24.10
C TYR A 391 3.94 -4.36 23.81
N ALA A 392 3.63 -5.19 22.81
CA ALA A 392 4.55 -6.18 22.29
C ALA A 392 4.96 -5.81 20.87
N HIS A 393 6.26 -5.82 20.57
CA HIS A 393 6.81 -5.56 19.24
C HIS A 393 7.44 -6.84 18.67
N PRO A 394 7.30 -7.11 17.36
CA PRO A 394 7.91 -8.29 16.75
C PRO A 394 9.44 -8.18 16.74
N ILE A 395 10.11 -9.31 16.94
CA ILE A 395 11.57 -9.42 16.84
C ILE A 395 11.92 -10.04 15.49
N TYR A 396 12.67 -9.31 14.67
CA TYR A 396 13.11 -9.77 13.35
C TYR A 396 14.51 -10.39 13.39
N THR A 397 14.56 -11.71 13.27
CA THR A 397 15.74 -12.52 13.00
C THR A 397 15.61 -13.21 11.63
N PRO A 398 16.69 -13.75 11.04
CA PRO A 398 16.60 -14.57 9.83
C PRO A 398 15.54 -15.67 9.94
N THR A 399 15.50 -16.36 11.09
CA THR A 399 14.50 -17.39 11.40
C THR A 399 13.06 -16.86 11.35
N SER A 400 12.78 -15.74 12.01
CA SER A 400 11.42 -15.17 12.05
C SER A 400 10.95 -14.66 10.67
N VAL A 401 11.87 -14.09 9.88
CA VAL A 401 11.56 -13.60 8.52
C VAL A 401 11.32 -14.77 7.58
N ALA A 402 12.10 -15.84 7.70
CA ALA A 402 11.87 -17.08 6.96
C ALA A 402 10.50 -17.71 7.32
N ALA A 403 10.14 -17.74 8.60
CA ALA A 403 8.84 -18.21 9.05
C ALA A 403 7.67 -17.35 8.51
N SER A 404 7.80 -16.03 8.58
CA SER A 404 6.79 -15.08 8.06
C SER A 404 6.50 -15.27 6.55
N ARG A 405 7.54 -15.57 5.75
CA ARG A 405 7.39 -15.88 4.30
C ARG A 405 6.60 -17.16 4.03
N ARG A 406 6.52 -18.07 5.00
CA ARG A 406 5.74 -19.31 4.95
C ARG A 406 4.31 -19.16 5.49
N SER A 407 3.86 -17.92 5.78
CA SER A 407 2.54 -17.66 6.36
C SER A 407 1.36 -18.27 5.60
N ALA A 408 1.46 -18.46 4.28
CA ALA A 408 0.43 -19.13 3.49
C ALA A 408 0.22 -20.61 3.85
N GLU A 409 1.19 -21.27 4.51
CA GLU A 409 1.07 -22.65 5.00
C GLU A 409 0.21 -22.76 6.27
N LEU A 410 -0.12 -21.63 6.91
CA LEU A 410 -0.88 -21.61 8.17
C LEU A 410 -2.39 -21.80 7.93
N ASP A 411 -2.88 -21.31 6.80
CA ASP A 411 -4.31 -21.23 6.49
C ASP A 411 -4.92 -22.60 6.21
N SER A 412 -6.19 -22.76 6.58
CA SER A 412 -7.09 -23.80 6.07
C SER A 412 -8.13 -23.21 5.12
N ASP A 413 -9.18 -23.97 4.82
CA ASP A 413 -10.34 -23.49 4.07
C ASP A 413 -11.24 -22.58 4.92
N ARG A 414 -11.17 -22.69 6.25
CA ARG A 414 -12.04 -21.97 7.19
C ARG A 414 -11.30 -21.12 8.22
N ILE A 415 -10.05 -21.43 8.54
CA ILE A 415 -9.21 -20.62 9.44
C ILE A 415 -8.15 -19.92 8.62
N VAL A 416 -8.14 -18.59 8.66
CA VAL A 416 -7.18 -17.77 7.92
C VAL A 416 -6.46 -16.83 8.89
N PHE A 417 -5.14 -16.70 8.74
CA PHE A 417 -4.33 -15.87 9.64
C PHE A 417 -4.06 -14.50 9.03
N ALA A 418 -4.16 -13.47 9.86
CA ALA A 418 -3.79 -12.11 9.50
C ALA A 418 -2.93 -11.49 10.62
N GLY A 419 -2.05 -10.56 10.27
CA GLY A 419 -1.22 -9.91 11.26
C GLY A 419 -0.09 -9.12 10.62
N ALA A 420 0.32 -8.05 11.30
CA ALA A 420 1.46 -7.24 10.85
C ALA A 420 2.78 -8.03 10.76
N TRP A 421 2.88 -9.16 11.47
CA TRP A 421 4.00 -10.11 11.41
C TRP A 421 4.16 -10.81 10.06
N GLN A 422 3.17 -10.75 9.16
CA GLN A 422 3.31 -11.21 7.77
C GLN A 422 4.11 -10.20 6.88
N GLY A 423 4.50 -9.07 7.45
CA GLY A 423 5.35 -8.06 6.83
C GLY A 423 6.31 -7.47 7.87
N TRP A 424 6.58 -6.17 7.78
CA TRP A 424 7.55 -5.46 8.63
C TRP A 424 7.02 -5.05 10.01
N GLY A 425 5.80 -5.46 10.37
CA GLY A 425 5.24 -5.19 11.69
C GLY A 425 4.53 -3.84 11.77
N PHE A 426 4.34 -3.16 10.64
CA PHE A 426 3.70 -1.85 10.57
C PHE A 426 2.19 -1.98 10.32
N HIS A 427 1.46 -0.88 10.52
CA HIS A 427 0.01 -0.87 10.36
C HIS A 427 -0.46 -1.22 8.95
N GLU A 428 0.29 -0.83 7.91
CA GLU A 428 -0.04 -1.25 6.54
C GLU A 428 0.11 -2.76 6.36
N ASP A 429 1.14 -3.39 6.95
CA ASP A 429 1.29 -4.85 6.87
C ASP A 429 0.12 -5.56 7.54
N GLY A 430 -0.35 -4.99 8.66
CA GLY A 430 -1.54 -5.45 9.33
C GLY A 430 -2.80 -5.28 8.47
N ALA A 431 -3.01 -4.09 7.89
CA ALA A 431 -4.17 -3.82 7.02
C ALA A 431 -4.16 -4.71 5.76
N ARG A 432 -3.01 -4.85 5.11
CA ARG A 432 -2.81 -5.69 3.92
C ARG A 432 -3.09 -7.17 4.21
N SER A 433 -2.60 -7.71 5.33
CA SER A 433 -2.89 -9.09 5.74
C SER A 433 -4.37 -9.28 6.08
N GLY A 434 -5.01 -8.32 6.75
CA GLY A 434 -6.45 -8.35 7.02
C GLY A 434 -7.30 -8.37 5.74
N LEU A 435 -6.95 -7.52 4.77
CA LEU A 435 -7.61 -7.49 3.46
C LEU A 435 -7.41 -8.81 2.69
N ALA A 436 -6.20 -9.38 2.72
CA ALA A 436 -5.90 -10.65 2.09
C ALA A 436 -6.73 -11.79 2.72
N ALA A 437 -6.83 -11.82 4.04
CA ALA A 437 -7.63 -12.81 4.77
C ALA A 437 -9.12 -12.71 4.42
N ALA A 438 -9.66 -11.49 4.42
CA ALA A 438 -11.04 -11.25 4.01
C ALA A 438 -11.32 -11.72 2.57
N ARG A 439 -10.43 -11.38 1.63
CA ARG A 439 -10.55 -11.82 0.22
C ARG A 439 -10.50 -13.33 0.06
N ARG A 440 -9.65 -14.02 0.83
CA ARG A 440 -9.57 -15.49 0.82
C ARG A 440 -10.89 -16.12 1.22
N LEU A 441 -11.50 -15.66 2.31
CA LEU A 441 -12.78 -16.19 2.81
C LEU A 441 -13.98 -15.81 1.93
N VAL A 442 -13.96 -14.63 1.31
CA VAL A 442 -15.01 -14.21 0.37
C VAL A 442 -14.89 -14.94 -0.98
N GLY A 443 -13.68 -15.30 -1.39
CA GLY A 443 -13.44 -16.12 -2.59
C GLY A 443 -13.91 -17.57 -2.43
N THR A 444 -13.96 -18.09 -1.20
CA THR A 444 -14.47 -19.43 -0.88
C THR A 444 -15.96 -19.45 -0.54
N ALA A 445 -16.53 -18.36 -0.02
CA ALA A 445 -17.96 -18.20 0.24
C ALA A 445 -18.75 -17.90 -1.06
N ARG A 446 -19.32 -18.97 -1.66
CA ARG A 446 -20.12 -19.00 -2.90
C ARG A 446 -19.32 -18.76 -4.18
N THR A 447 -18.61 -19.81 -4.61
CA THR A 447 -18.49 -20.12 -6.03
C THR A 447 -19.53 -21.17 -6.41
N GLU A 448 -20.75 -20.73 -6.72
CA GLU A 448 -21.36 -21.29 -7.94
C GLU A 448 -20.34 -21.02 -9.04
N LYS A 449 -19.76 -22.08 -9.59
CA LYS A 449 -18.88 -22.01 -10.76
C LYS A 449 -19.54 -21.05 -11.76
N PRO A 450 -18.94 -19.88 -12.06
CA PRO A 450 -19.32 -19.18 -13.27
C PRO A 450 -19.06 -20.18 -14.39
N THR A 451 -20.12 -20.51 -15.11
CA THR A 451 -20.06 -21.30 -16.32
C THR A 451 -18.92 -20.73 -17.16
N ARG A 452 -17.96 -21.58 -17.56
CA ARG A 452 -16.76 -21.19 -18.32
C ARG A 452 -17.12 -20.17 -19.41
N LEU A 453 -16.90 -18.88 -19.13
CA LEU A 453 -16.65 -17.90 -20.16
C LEU A 453 -15.19 -18.13 -20.58
N ALA A 454 -14.98 -18.28 -21.88
CA ALA A 454 -13.74 -18.74 -22.50
C ALA A 454 -12.46 -18.08 -21.94
N GLU A 455 -11.38 -18.87 -21.93
CA GLU A 455 -10.05 -18.60 -21.34
C GLU A 455 -9.64 -17.11 -21.28
N PRO A 456 -9.00 -16.67 -20.17
CA PRO A 456 -8.35 -15.36 -20.12
C PRO A 456 -7.15 -15.38 -21.05
N VAL A 457 -7.24 -14.69 -22.19
CA VAL A 457 -6.09 -14.57 -23.10
C VAL A 457 -5.67 -13.11 -23.15
N ASN A 458 -4.65 -12.78 -22.36
CA ASN A 458 -3.81 -11.62 -22.62
C ASN A 458 -3.19 -11.80 -24.01
N ARG A 459 -3.48 -10.88 -24.93
CA ARG A 459 -3.03 -10.97 -26.33
C ARG A 459 -2.27 -9.73 -26.72
N VAL A 460 -1.10 -9.96 -27.31
CA VAL A 460 -0.42 -8.92 -28.07
C VAL A 460 -1.15 -8.71 -29.40
N LEU A 461 -1.46 -7.45 -29.70
CA LEU A 461 -2.14 -7.01 -30.91
C LEU A 461 -1.15 -6.29 -31.83
N ARG A 462 -1.13 -6.69 -33.10
CA ARG A 462 -0.56 -5.87 -34.17
C ARG A 462 -1.60 -4.83 -34.54
N THR A 463 -1.28 -3.55 -34.32
CA THR A 463 -2.22 -2.46 -34.56
C THR A 463 -1.84 -1.67 -35.80
N THR A 464 -2.86 -1.21 -36.52
CA THR A 464 -2.74 -0.22 -37.60
C THR A 464 -3.48 1.03 -37.15
N VAL A 465 -2.76 2.13 -37.07
CA VAL A 465 -3.29 3.44 -36.70
C VAL A 465 -3.35 4.31 -37.95
N ARG A 466 -4.53 4.83 -38.24
CA ARG A 466 -4.78 5.72 -39.38
C ARG A 466 -5.30 7.05 -38.87
N HIS A 467 -4.73 8.13 -39.38
CA HIS A 467 -5.23 9.48 -39.21
C HIS A 467 -5.56 10.08 -40.57
N ALA A 468 -6.66 10.79 -40.65
CA ALA A 468 -7.07 11.53 -41.83
C ALA A 468 -7.70 12.87 -41.42
N ARG A 469 -7.23 13.94 -42.06
CA ARG A 469 -7.82 15.27 -42.01
C ARG A 469 -7.84 15.86 -43.41
N THR A 470 -8.83 16.67 -43.73
CA THR A 470 -9.01 17.25 -45.07
C THR A 470 -8.75 18.75 -45.12
N THR A 471 -9.07 19.48 -44.05
CA THR A 471 -8.83 20.92 -43.90
C THR A 471 -8.02 21.20 -42.63
N PRO A 472 -7.40 22.38 -42.46
CA PRO A 472 -6.96 23.31 -43.51
C PRO A 472 -5.80 22.75 -44.36
N VAL A 473 -5.21 21.62 -43.98
CA VAL A 473 -4.16 20.91 -44.74
C VAL A 473 -4.52 19.44 -44.85
N ASP A 474 -4.81 18.94 -46.06
CA ASP A 474 -5.08 17.52 -46.28
C ASP A 474 -3.84 16.70 -45.89
N HIS A 475 -4.03 15.80 -44.92
CA HIS A 475 -2.96 14.95 -44.44
C HIS A 475 -3.56 13.63 -43.95
N ARG A 476 -3.09 12.55 -44.56
CA ARG A 476 -3.49 11.20 -44.24
C ARG A 476 -2.24 10.36 -44.06
N PHE A 477 -2.15 9.67 -42.94
CA PHE A 477 -1.05 8.74 -42.71
C PHE A 477 -1.56 7.49 -42.01
N THR A 478 -0.88 6.39 -42.28
CA THR A 478 -1.11 5.09 -41.65
C THR A 478 0.22 4.55 -41.17
N HIS A 479 0.27 4.08 -39.94
CA HIS A 479 1.46 3.42 -39.40
C HIS A 479 1.07 2.17 -38.61
N ARG A 480 2.03 1.25 -38.50
CA ARG A 480 1.90 0.04 -37.68
C ARG A 480 2.40 0.33 -36.26
N SER A 481 1.73 -0.24 -35.28
CA SER A 481 2.10 -0.19 -33.87
C SER A 481 1.72 -1.51 -33.20
N TRP A 482 1.83 -1.55 -31.88
CA TRP A 482 1.46 -2.69 -31.06
C TRP A 482 0.66 -2.22 -29.85
N MET A 483 -0.31 -3.02 -29.43
CA MET A 483 -1.02 -2.87 -28.16
C MET A 483 -1.20 -4.25 -27.55
N TRP A 484 -1.68 -4.30 -26.32
CA TRP A 484 -2.14 -5.53 -25.71
C TRP A 484 -3.63 -5.41 -25.43
N LEU A 485 -4.35 -6.51 -25.59
CA LEU A 485 -5.66 -6.70 -25.00
C LEU A 485 -5.47 -7.58 -23.76
N VAL A 486 -5.69 -6.99 -22.59
CA VAL A 486 -5.51 -7.65 -21.29
C VAL A 486 -6.81 -7.68 -20.50
N ASP A 487 -6.90 -8.66 -19.61
CA ASP A 487 -7.92 -8.72 -18.57
C ASP A 487 -7.35 -8.08 -17.31
N LEU A 488 -8.03 -7.08 -16.73
CA LEU A 488 -7.49 -6.39 -15.56
C LEU A 488 -7.45 -7.27 -14.31
N ASP A 489 -8.33 -8.28 -14.23
CA ASP A 489 -8.30 -9.27 -13.14
C ASP A 489 -7.13 -10.27 -13.29
N HIS A 490 -6.52 -10.32 -14.48
CA HIS A 490 -5.45 -11.26 -14.83
C HIS A 490 -4.35 -10.59 -15.66
N LEU A 491 -3.79 -9.48 -15.17
CA LEU A 491 -2.71 -8.77 -15.86
C LEU A 491 -1.49 -9.69 -16.09
N PRO A 492 -0.76 -9.53 -17.20
CA PRO A 492 0.43 -10.31 -17.47
C PRO A 492 1.54 -9.97 -16.46
N ASP A 493 1.98 -10.97 -15.71
CA ASP A 493 3.17 -10.89 -14.87
C ASP A 493 4.39 -11.42 -15.63
N HIS A 494 5.46 -10.63 -15.65
CA HIS A 494 6.73 -10.98 -16.27
C HIS A 494 7.88 -11.00 -15.25
N GLY A 495 7.56 -10.90 -13.95
CA GLY A 495 8.52 -10.89 -12.85
C GLY A 495 9.64 -9.86 -13.09
N ALA A 496 10.88 -10.29 -12.91
CA ALA A 496 12.05 -9.46 -13.16
C ALA A 496 12.18 -8.97 -14.61
N ALA A 497 11.54 -9.64 -15.58
CA ALA A 497 11.57 -9.22 -16.99
C ALA A 497 10.53 -8.12 -17.33
N ALA A 498 9.66 -7.76 -16.39
CA ALA A 498 8.61 -6.75 -16.57
C ALA A 498 9.15 -5.41 -17.09
N TRP A 499 10.33 -4.98 -16.66
CA TRP A 499 10.91 -3.71 -17.10
C TRP A 499 11.24 -3.66 -18.59
N TRP A 500 11.49 -4.79 -19.26
CA TRP A 500 11.82 -4.84 -20.70
C TRP A 500 10.82 -5.60 -21.57
N ARG A 501 9.99 -6.48 -20.98
CA ARG A 501 8.91 -7.20 -21.68
C ARG A 501 7.56 -6.50 -21.61
N GLY A 502 7.42 -5.51 -20.73
CA GLY A 502 6.20 -4.74 -20.56
C GLY A 502 5.52 -5.01 -19.22
N VAL A 503 4.95 -3.97 -18.61
CA VAL A 503 4.09 -4.05 -17.42
C VAL A 503 2.97 -3.03 -17.50
N PHE A 504 1.82 -3.31 -16.89
CA PHE A 504 0.73 -2.35 -16.72
C PHE A 504 0.72 -1.89 -15.26
N LEU A 505 0.79 -0.58 -15.04
CA LEU A 505 0.81 0.01 -13.69
C LEU A 505 -0.31 1.02 -13.57
N GLY A 506 -0.96 1.07 -12.40
CA GLY A 506 -2.02 2.04 -12.16
C GLY A 506 -1.57 3.50 -12.34
N ARG A 507 -0.30 3.83 -12.04
CA ARG A 507 0.27 5.17 -12.31
C ARG A 507 0.19 5.65 -13.77
N ASP A 508 -0.01 4.74 -14.73
CA ASP A 508 -0.08 5.04 -16.16
C ASP A 508 -1.52 5.25 -16.66
N HIS A 509 -2.51 5.09 -15.78
CA HIS A 509 -3.94 5.09 -16.10
C HIS A 509 -4.79 5.76 -15.00
N LEU A 510 -5.86 6.44 -15.41
CA LEU A 510 -7.00 6.90 -14.60
C LEU A 510 -6.62 7.62 -13.30
N GLY A 511 -5.65 8.54 -13.35
CA GLY A 511 -5.28 9.36 -12.20
C GLY A 511 -4.24 8.74 -11.26
N GLY A 512 -3.74 7.55 -11.58
CA GLY A 512 -2.47 7.05 -11.06
C GLY A 512 -2.54 6.24 -9.78
N GLY A 513 -3.68 5.59 -9.50
CA GLY A 513 -3.86 4.69 -8.37
C GLY A 513 -2.95 3.45 -8.40
N PRO A 514 -2.96 2.61 -7.34
CA PRO A 514 -2.16 1.39 -7.27
C PRO A 514 -2.68 0.28 -8.20
N ASP A 515 -4.00 0.19 -8.38
CA ASP A 515 -4.68 -0.81 -9.21
C ASP A 515 -5.51 -0.14 -10.32
N ILE A 516 -5.39 -0.66 -11.55
CA ILE A 516 -6.06 -0.08 -12.73
C ILE A 516 -7.57 -0.35 -12.69
N ARG A 517 -7.98 -1.55 -12.25
CA ARG A 517 -9.38 -1.97 -12.22
C ARG A 517 -10.15 -1.13 -11.21
N ASP A 518 -9.58 -0.91 -10.02
CA ASP A 518 -10.18 -0.06 -9.00
C ASP A 518 -10.38 1.36 -9.53
N GLY A 519 -9.38 1.93 -10.24
CA GLY A 519 -9.52 3.23 -10.91
C GLY A 519 -10.65 3.28 -11.94
N VAL A 520 -10.87 2.21 -12.70
CA VAL A 520 -12.03 2.09 -13.61
C VAL A 520 -13.34 2.08 -12.83
N VAL A 521 -13.45 1.24 -11.80
CA VAL A 521 -14.66 1.10 -10.98
C VAL A 521 -15.03 2.42 -10.30
N ASP A 522 -14.06 3.12 -9.75
CA ASP A 522 -14.27 4.41 -9.10
C ASP A 522 -14.71 5.48 -10.10
N LEU A 523 -14.10 5.52 -11.28
CA LEU A 523 -14.53 6.42 -12.36
C LEU A 523 -15.98 6.14 -12.80
N LEU A 524 -16.35 4.87 -12.97
CA LEU A 524 -17.73 4.50 -13.32
C LEU A 524 -18.71 4.94 -12.23
N ARG A 525 -18.38 4.73 -10.95
CA ARG A 525 -19.19 5.16 -9.81
C ARG A 525 -19.37 6.68 -9.79
N GLN A 526 -18.30 7.44 -10.00
CA GLN A 526 -18.34 8.91 -10.07
C GLN A 526 -19.22 9.43 -11.21
N ARG A 527 -19.38 8.64 -12.29
CA ARG A 527 -20.27 8.94 -13.42
C ARG A 527 -21.68 8.37 -13.26
N GLY A 528 -22.04 7.88 -12.07
CA GLY A 528 -23.38 7.41 -11.75
C GLY A 528 -23.69 5.98 -12.19
N ILE A 529 -22.69 5.22 -12.63
CA ILE A 529 -22.84 3.81 -13.02
C ILE A 529 -22.55 2.96 -11.78
N THR A 530 -23.61 2.58 -11.06
CA THR A 530 -23.52 1.89 -9.75
C THR A 530 -23.74 0.37 -9.83
N ALA A 531 -24.09 -0.16 -11.00
CA ALA A 531 -24.25 -1.59 -11.17
C ALA A 531 -22.91 -2.32 -10.89
N PRO A 532 -22.96 -3.57 -10.38
CA PRO A 532 -21.74 -4.35 -10.16
C PRO A 532 -20.90 -4.45 -11.44
N VAL A 533 -19.59 -4.23 -11.30
CA VAL A 533 -18.63 -4.36 -12.41
C VAL A 533 -18.04 -5.77 -12.36
N GLY A 534 -18.31 -6.55 -13.41
CA GLY A 534 -17.73 -7.86 -13.64
C GLY A 534 -16.37 -7.74 -14.31
N ARG A 535 -16.26 -8.29 -15.53
CA ARG A 535 -14.99 -8.34 -16.27
C ARG A 535 -14.62 -6.97 -16.85
N VAL A 536 -13.35 -6.57 -16.70
CA VAL A 536 -12.81 -5.36 -17.33
C VAL A 536 -11.65 -5.71 -18.26
N ARG A 537 -11.84 -5.48 -19.55
CA ARG A 537 -10.82 -5.71 -20.58
C ARG A 537 -10.20 -4.38 -20.97
N MET A 538 -8.87 -4.32 -21.06
CA MET A 538 -8.14 -3.11 -21.44
C MET A 538 -7.34 -3.33 -22.72
N ALA A 539 -7.47 -2.41 -23.68
CA ALA A 539 -6.54 -2.25 -24.78
C ALA A 539 -5.58 -1.10 -24.51
N ALA A 540 -4.29 -1.39 -24.27
CA ALA A 540 -3.26 -0.39 -23.99
C ALA A 540 -1.86 -0.87 -24.41
N MET A 541 -0.89 0.03 -24.45
CA MET A 541 0.53 -0.25 -24.58
C MET A 541 1.14 -0.46 -23.19
N PRO A 542 1.96 -1.50 -22.99
CA PRO A 542 2.63 -1.72 -21.72
C PRO A 542 3.74 -0.69 -21.52
N ARG A 543 4.08 -0.43 -20.25
CA ARG A 543 5.30 0.28 -19.88
C ARG A 543 6.50 -0.64 -20.05
N ALA A 544 7.49 -0.20 -20.81
CA ALA A 544 8.79 -0.87 -20.93
C ALA A 544 9.93 0.16 -21.01
N TRP A 545 11.12 -0.26 -20.59
CA TRP A 545 12.34 0.56 -20.53
C TRP A 545 12.13 1.91 -19.84
N GLY A 546 11.35 1.90 -18.74
CA GLY A 546 11.02 3.10 -17.98
C GLY A 546 10.03 4.05 -18.66
N THR A 547 9.49 3.72 -19.83
CA THR A 547 8.57 4.57 -20.60
C THR A 547 7.17 3.98 -20.60
N GLY A 548 6.18 4.76 -20.15
CA GLY A 548 4.75 4.46 -20.26
C GLY A 548 4.06 5.65 -20.90
N PHE A 549 3.44 5.45 -22.05
CA PHE A 549 2.69 6.50 -22.76
C PHE A 549 1.63 5.85 -23.65
N ASN A 550 0.37 6.19 -23.38
CA ASN A 550 -0.80 5.63 -24.04
C ASN A 550 -1.65 6.77 -24.62
N PRO A 551 -1.53 7.12 -25.92
CA PRO A 551 -2.35 8.19 -26.50
C PRO A 551 -3.84 7.84 -26.46
N LEU A 552 -4.16 6.54 -26.46
CA LEU A 552 -5.49 6.01 -26.26
C LEU A 552 -5.39 4.68 -25.51
N SER A 553 -6.11 4.58 -24.40
CA SER A 553 -6.43 3.34 -23.70
C SER A 553 -7.93 3.14 -23.69
N VAL A 554 -8.38 1.91 -23.95
CA VAL A 554 -9.81 1.58 -24.00
C VAL A 554 -10.13 0.49 -23.01
N PHE A 555 -11.12 0.72 -22.16
CA PHE A 555 -11.60 -0.23 -21.16
C PHE A 555 -13.03 -0.63 -21.49
N TRP A 556 -13.26 -1.91 -21.74
CA TRP A 556 -14.61 -2.48 -21.88
C TRP A 556 -15.01 -3.10 -20.55
N CYS A 557 -16.08 -2.57 -19.96
CA CYS A 557 -16.58 -2.97 -18.65
C CYS A 557 -17.88 -3.73 -18.85
N ASP A 558 -17.91 -4.99 -18.41
CA ASP A 558 -19.09 -5.85 -18.44
C ASP A 558 -19.65 -6.01 -17.03
N SER A 559 -20.94 -6.35 -16.90
CA SER A 559 -21.54 -6.79 -15.64
C SER A 559 -21.02 -8.20 -15.26
N PRO A 560 -21.28 -8.69 -14.03
CA PRO A 560 -20.95 -10.06 -13.64
C PRO A 560 -21.60 -11.12 -14.55
N GLU A 561 -22.74 -10.80 -15.15
CA GLU A 561 -23.48 -11.66 -16.09
C GLU A 561 -22.91 -11.61 -17.51
N GLY A 562 -21.94 -10.73 -17.79
CA GLY A 562 -21.31 -10.56 -19.10
C GLY A 562 -22.00 -9.57 -20.04
N GLU A 563 -22.97 -8.82 -19.54
CA GLU A 563 -23.66 -7.78 -20.30
C GLU A 563 -22.84 -6.47 -20.34
N PRO A 564 -22.87 -5.71 -21.43
CA PRO A 564 -22.08 -4.49 -21.55
C PRO A 564 -22.59 -3.42 -20.57
N LEU A 565 -21.70 -2.92 -19.71
CA LEU A 565 -22.05 -1.89 -18.73
C LEU A 565 -21.64 -0.49 -19.20
N ALA A 566 -20.37 -0.34 -19.59
CA ALA A 566 -19.80 0.92 -20.08
C ALA A 566 -18.48 0.67 -20.83
N THR A 567 -18.05 1.67 -21.59
CA THR A 567 -16.71 1.73 -22.17
C THR A 567 -16.03 3.01 -21.72
N VAL A 568 -14.77 2.93 -21.28
CA VAL A 568 -13.96 4.11 -20.92
C VAL A 568 -12.90 4.30 -22.00
N LEU A 569 -12.83 5.50 -22.58
CA LEU A 569 -11.75 5.91 -23.48
C LEU A 569 -10.87 6.92 -22.76
N GLU A 570 -9.71 6.47 -22.32
CA GLU A 570 -8.70 7.32 -21.72
C GLU A 570 -7.75 7.84 -22.79
N VAL A 571 -7.63 9.16 -22.88
CA VAL A 571 -6.79 9.84 -23.85
C VAL A 571 -5.70 10.60 -23.11
N HIS A 572 -4.44 10.38 -23.49
CA HIS A 572 -3.29 11.15 -23.00
C HIS A 572 -2.75 12.05 -24.10
N ASN A 573 -2.35 13.27 -23.72
CA ASN A 573 -1.58 14.14 -24.60
C ASN A 573 -0.07 14.03 -24.32
N THR A 574 0.75 14.58 -25.21
CA THR A 574 2.22 14.56 -25.05
C THR A 574 2.76 15.59 -24.03
N TYR A 575 1.86 16.36 -23.40
CA TYR A 575 2.15 17.39 -22.40
C TYR A 575 1.96 16.89 -20.95
N GLY A 576 1.48 15.67 -20.77
CA GLY A 576 1.29 15.05 -19.45
C GLY A 576 -0.13 15.15 -18.89
N ASP A 577 -1.09 15.70 -19.65
CA ASP A 577 -2.50 15.71 -19.26
C ASP A 577 -3.22 14.46 -19.80
N SER A 578 -4.28 14.04 -19.11
CA SER A 578 -5.17 12.97 -19.55
C SER A 578 -6.63 13.28 -19.26
N HIS A 579 -7.52 12.60 -19.96
CA HIS A 579 -8.96 12.65 -19.72
C HIS A 579 -9.60 11.30 -20.06
N ALA A 580 -10.57 10.88 -19.26
CA ALA A 580 -11.28 9.62 -19.43
C ALA A 580 -12.76 9.85 -19.79
N TYR A 581 -13.12 9.53 -21.03
CA TYR A 581 -14.49 9.60 -21.52
C TYR A 581 -15.22 8.31 -21.17
N VAL A 582 -16.22 8.37 -20.27
CA VAL A 582 -17.10 7.24 -19.97
C VAL A 582 -18.30 7.30 -20.89
N VAL A 583 -18.49 6.25 -21.70
CA VAL A 583 -19.56 6.17 -22.70
C VAL A 583 -20.29 4.83 -22.62
N GLN A 584 -21.55 4.81 -23.04
CA GLN A 584 -22.35 3.60 -23.20
C GLN A 584 -22.70 3.44 -24.69
N PRO A 585 -21.92 2.66 -25.45
CA PRO A 585 -22.17 2.46 -26.87
C PRO A 585 -23.47 1.70 -27.13
N ASP A 586 -24.11 1.99 -28.26
CA ASP A 586 -25.24 1.21 -28.76
C ASP A 586 -24.82 -0.22 -29.19
N GLU A 587 -25.77 -1.04 -29.64
CA GLU A 587 -25.51 -2.42 -30.07
C GLU A 587 -24.49 -2.53 -31.22
N THR A 588 -24.33 -1.46 -32.01
CA THR A 588 -23.34 -1.39 -33.11
C THR A 588 -21.95 -0.93 -32.65
N GLY A 589 -21.83 -0.59 -31.36
CA GLY A 589 -20.64 -0.02 -30.74
C GLY A 589 -20.47 1.47 -30.99
N THR A 590 -21.54 2.21 -31.34
CA THR A 590 -21.47 3.63 -31.70
C THR A 590 -21.94 4.52 -30.54
N THR A 591 -21.28 5.67 -30.34
CA THR A 591 -21.63 6.65 -29.31
C THR A 591 -21.07 8.03 -29.63
N ARG A 592 -21.40 9.04 -28.82
CA ARG A 592 -20.88 10.41 -28.92
C ARG A 592 -20.35 10.91 -27.59
N ALA A 593 -19.34 11.77 -27.63
CA ALA A 593 -18.81 12.45 -26.45
C ALA A 593 -18.41 13.90 -26.81
N VAL A 594 -18.61 14.85 -25.89
CA VAL A 594 -18.10 16.21 -26.05
C VAL A 594 -16.59 16.19 -25.83
N LYS A 595 -15.83 16.91 -26.66
CA LYS A 595 -14.38 17.00 -26.49
C LYS A 595 -14.03 17.87 -25.29
N GLU A 596 -13.24 17.33 -24.37
CA GLU A 596 -12.82 18.06 -23.16
C GLU A 596 -11.28 18.21 -23.06
N LEU A 597 -10.53 17.31 -23.71
CA LEU A 597 -9.07 17.32 -23.63
C LEU A 597 -8.41 18.11 -24.76
N TYR A 598 -7.38 18.89 -24.40
CA TYR A 598 -6.45 19.49 -25.34
C TYR A 598 -5.40 18.46 -25.81
N VAL A 599 -5.74 17.71 -26.86
CA VAL A 599 -4.93 16.57 -27.33
C VAL A 599 -3.78 16.98 -28.26
N SER A 600 -3.98 18.06 -29.04
CA SER A 600 -3.08 18.46 -30.12
C SER A 600 -2.96 19.98 -30.17
N PRO A 601 -1.77 20.54 -30.44
CA PRO A 601 -1.57 21.98 -30.55
C PRO A 601 -2.36 22.63 -31.71
N PHE A 602 -2.96 21.82 -32.57
CA PHE A 602 -3.69 22.28 -33.76
C PHE A 602 -5.21 22.23 -33.58
N HIS A 603 -5.69 21.85 -32.40
CA HIS A 603 -7.11 21.69 -32.08
C HIS A 603 -7.40 22.29 -30.71
N GLY A 604 -8.28 23.30 -30.65
CA GLY A 604 -8.87 23.77 -29.39
C GLY A 604 -9.70 22.67 -28.70
N THR A 605 -10.31 22.94 -27.56
CA THR A 605 -11.19 21.97 -26.85
C THR A 605 -12.57 21.83 -27.49
N ASP A 606 -12.91 22.65 -28.46
CA ASP A 606 -14.26 22.67 -29.06
C ASP A 606 -14.53 21.46 -29.97
N GLY A 607 -15.80 21.03 -30.00
CA GLY A 607 -16.30 19.97 -30.90
C GLY A 607 -16.85 18.73 -30.20
N ASP A 608 -17.39 17.82 -31.01
CA ASP A 608 -17.91 16.53 -30.59
C ASP A 608 -17.19 15.37 -31.27
N TYR A 609 -17.03 14.28 -30.53
CA TYR A 609 -16.52 13.02 -31.02
C TYR A 609 -17.67 12.10 -31.40
N ALA A 610 -17.71 11.65 -32.65
CA ALA A 610 -18.41 10.45 -33.06
C ALA A 610 -17.48 9.25 -32.89
N ILE A 611 -17.83 8.33 -31.99
CA ILE A 611 -16.99 7.22 -31.55
C ILE A 611 -17.63 5.91 -31.99
N ARG A 612 -16.82 5.02 -32.57
CA ARG A 612 -17.16 3.62 -32.83
C ARG A 612 -16.17 2.71 -32.12
N VAL A 613 -16.63 2.02 -31.10
CA VAL A 613 -15.84 1.18 -30.17
C VAL A 613 -16.60 -0.11 -29.85
N PRO A 614 -16.79 -1.01 -30.83
CA PRO A 614 -17.39 -2.31 -30.56
C PRO A 614 -16.60 -3.11 -29.52
N ARG A 615 -17.26 -4.04 -28.85
CA ARG A 615 -16.60 -5.00 -27.96
C ARG A 615 -15.53 -5.80 -28.73
N PRO A 616 -14.42 -6.19 -28.07
CA PRO A 616 -13.42 -7.03 -28.70
C PRO A 616 -14.03 -8.38 -29.10
N ASP A 617 -13.85 -8.78 -30.36
CA ASP A 617 -14.34 -10.04 -30.90
C ASP A 617 -13.17 -10.90 -31.38
N ALA A 618 -13.12 -12.16 -30.93
CA ALA A 618 -12.00 -13.09 -31.17
C ALA A 618 -10.60 -12.48 -30.92
N GLY A 619 -10.49 -11.56 -29.96
CA GLY A 619 -9.25 -10.83 -29.64
C GLY A 619 -8.87 -9.72 -30.63
N ARG A 620 -9.76 -9.35 -31.56
CA ARG A 620 -9.60 -8.18 -32.44
C ARG A 620 -10.18 -6.95 -31.76
N VAL A 621 -9.53 -5.81 -31.96
CA VAL A 621 -9.94 -4.51 -31.43
C VAL A 621 -10.14 -3.55 -32.59
N GLN A 622 -11.22 -2.78 -32.55
CA GLN A 622 -11.45 -1.69 -33.48
C GLN A 622 -11.97 -0.47 -32.73
N VAL A 623 -11.30 0.66 -32.94
CA VAL A 623 -11.72 1.95 -32.40
C VAL A 623 -11.65 2.97 -33.53
N GLY A 624 -12.72 3.72 -33.73
CA GLY A 624 -12.78 4.85 -34.65
C GLY A 624 -13.29 6.07 -33.90
N ILE A 625 -12.62 7.21 -34.05
CA ILE A 625 -13.00 8.47 -33.45
C ILE A 625 -12.98 9.51 -34.56
N THR A 626 -14.11 10.17 -34.79
CA THR A 626 -14.22 11.30 -35.71
C THR A 626 -14.56 12.54 -34.90
N LEU A 627 -13.69 13.54 -34.94
CA LEU A 627 -13.92 14.85 -34.35
C LEU A 627 -14.60 15.76 -35.36
N HIS A 628 -15.69 16.41 -34.96
CA HIS A 628 -16.38 17.44 -35.73
C HIS A 628 -16.23 18.81 -35.05
N VAL A 629 -15.80 19.83 -35.80
CA VAL A 629 -15.68 21.22 -35.34
C VAL A 629 -16.12 22.16 -36.47
N GLY A 630 -17.41 22.54 -36.51
CA GLY A 630 -17.96 23.26 -37.67
C GLY A 630 -17.76 22.45 -38.97
N ASP A 631 -17.16 23.05 -39.99
CA ASP A 631 -16.85 22.39 -41.27
C ASP A 631 -15.59 21.49 -41.24
N TYR A 632 -14.88 21.48 -40.12
CA TYR A 632 -13.67 20.68 -39.94
C TYR A 632 -14.01 19.26 -39.45
N SER A 633 -13.38 18.24 -40.05
CA SER A 633 -13.41 16.87 -39.54
C SER A 633 -12.03 16.22 -39.48
N PHE A 634 -11.79 15.49 -38.39
CA PHE A 634 -10.60 14.68 -38.19
C PHE A 634 -10.99 13.26 -37.80
N ALA A 635 -10.51 12.28 -38.55
CA ALA A 635 -10.75 10.87 -38.26
C ALA A 635 -9.46 10.20 -37.80
N ALA A 636 -9.53 9.54 -36.64
CA ALA A 636 -8.52 8.64 -36.11
C ALA A 636 -9.12 7.24 -35.99
N SER A 637 -8.36 6.21 -36.36
CA SER A 637 -8.79 4.83 -36.14
C SER A 637 -7.63 3.93 -35.76
N VAL A 638 -7.89 3.01 -34.84
CA VAL A 638 -6.98 1.94 -34.44
C VAL A 638 -7.67 0.61 -34.74
N ARG A 639 -6.98 -0.27 -35.47
CA ARG A 639 -7.41 -1.66 -35.69
C ARG A 639 -6.33 -2.60 -35.23
N GLY A 640 -6.64 -3.48 -34.29
CA GLY A 640 -5.75 -4.49 -33.73
C GLY A 640 -6.21 -5.90 -34.08
N ALA A 641 -5.27 -6.76 -34.47
CA ALA A 641 -5.48 -8.20 -34.59
C ALA A 641 -4.43 -8.96 -33.77
N PRO A 642 -4.77 -10.14 -33.21
CA PRO A 642 -3.80 -10.96 -32.49
C PRO A 642 -2.53 -11.21 -33.32
N ALA A 643 -1.37 -11.05 -32.71
CA ALA A 643 -0.08 -11.07 -33.39
C ALA A 643 0.39 -12.45 -33.88
N HIS A 644 -0.30 -13.54 -33.50
CA HIS A 644 0.22 -14.90 -33.64
C HIS A 644 0.52 -15.28 -35.10
N ASP A 645 1.80 -15.37 -35.42
CA ASP A 645 2.36 -15.71 -36.73
C ASP A 645 3.07 -17.07 -36.75
N GLY A 646 2.83 -17.91 -35.73
CA GLY A 646 3.50 -19.19 -35.54
C GLY A 646 4.79 -19.12 -34.72
N ALA A 647 5.25 -17.93 -34.30
CA ALA A 647 6.39 -17.77 -33.40
C ALA A 647 6.02 -18.00 -31.90
N PRO A 648 7.02 -18.24 -31.03
CA PRO A 648 6.79 -18.32 -29.57
C PRO A 648 6.17 -17.03 -29.01
N ARG A 649 5.15 -17.15 -28.16
CA ARG A 649 4.36 -16.01 -27.63
C ARG A 649 5.20 -14.91 -26.95
N TRP A 650 6.35 -15.26 -26.37
CA TRP A 650 7.24 -14.27 -25.73
C TRP A 650 7.84 -13.29 -26.75
N LEU A 651 8.03 -13.70 -28.00
CA LEU A 651 8.61 -12.86 -29.04
C LEU A 651 7.68 -11.68 -29.39
N ASP A 652 6.37 -11.91 -29.37
CA ASP A 652 5.37 -10.86 -29.54
C ASP A 652 5.40 -9.86 -28.37
N THR A 653 5.66 -10.31 -27.14
CA THR A 653 5.80 -9.42 -25.98
C THR A 653 6.99 -8.47 -26.14
N VAL A 654 8.12 -8.98 -26.63
CA VAL A 654 9.33 -8.20 -26.91
C VAL A 654 9.11 -7.21 -28.05
N ARG A 655 8.39 -7.61 -29.12
CA ARG A 655 8.05 -6.73 -30.24
C ARG A 655 7.11 -5.59 -29.83
N ALA A 656 6.26 -5.81 -28.83
CA ALA A 656 5.32 -4.82 -28.32
C ALA A 656 5.91 -3.86 -27.27
N ALA A 657 6.95 -4.28 -26.54
CA ALA A 657 7.65 -3.45 -25.55
C ALA A 657 8.01 -2.02 -26.03
N PRO A 658 8.56 -1.79 -27.26
CA PRO A 658 8.89 -0.45 -27.74
C PRO A 658 7.69 0.45 -28.05
N ALA A 659 6.46 -0.08 -28.09
CA ALA A 659 5.32 0.60 -28.71
C ALA A 659 5.03 1.98 -28.10
N ALA A 660 5.05 2.10 -26.77
CA ALA A 660 4.81 3.35 -26.07
C ALA A 660 5.84 4.43 -26.45
N LEU A 661 7.13 4.07 -26.44
CA LEU A 661 8.23 4.97 -26.80
C LEU A 661 8.17 5.39 -28.27
N VAL A 662 8.01 4.41 -29.18
CA VAL A 662 7.94 4.66 -30.64
C VAL A 662 6.75 5.57 -30.95
N THR A 663 5.59 5.31 -30.34
CA THR A 663 4.39 6.13 -30.54
C THR A 663 4.61 7.56 -30.03
N ALA A 664 5.21 7.72 -28.86
CA ALA A 664 5.53 9.03 -28.30
C ALA A 664 6.48 9.85 -29.19
N VAL A 665 7.47 9.20 -29.82
CA VAL A 665 8.39 9.84 -30.78
C VAL A 665 7.65 10.20 -32.08
N LEU A 666 6.87 9.27 -32.64
CA LEU A 666 6.13 9.49 -33.88
C LEU A 666 5.14 10.65 -33.77
N ILE A 667 4.45 10.80 -32.63
CA ILE A 667 3.54 11.93 -32.41
C ILE A 667 4.29 13.26 -32.43
N ARG A 668 5.47 13.34 -31.78
CA ARG A 668 6.30 14.55 -31.76
C ARG A 668 6.83 14.90 -33.15
N VAL A 669 7.33 13.91 -33.89
CA VAL A 669 7.83 14.11 -35.27
C VAL A 669 6.72 14.61 -36.19
N HIS A 670 5.53 14.00 -36.14
CA HIS A 670 4.39 14.49 -36.92
C HIS A 670 3.98 15.89 -36.48
N GLY A 671 3.91 16.17 -35.17
CA GLY A 671 3.59 17.51 -34.66
C GLY A 671 4.52 18.59 -35.21
N ILE A 672 5.84 18.34 -35.18
CA ILE A 672 6.86 19.25 -35.75
C ILE A 672 6.68 19.42 -37.26
N TRP A 673 6.42 18.33 -37.99
CA TRP A 673 6.19 18.40 -39.44
C TRP A 673 4.94 19.22 -39.80
N LEU A 674 3.85 19.06 -39.06
CA LEU A 674 2.61 19.81 -39.30
C LEU A 674 2.79 21.30 -38.98
N TRP A 675 3.51 21.63 -37.90
CA TRP A 675 3.89 23.00 -37.55
C TRP A 675 4.77 23.62 -38.65
N ALA A 676 5.79 22.90 -39.13
CA ALA A 676 6.67 23.35 -40.21
C ALA A 676 5.93 23.58 -41.54
N ARG A 677 4.77 22.93 -41.75
CA ARG A 677 3.89 23.15 -42.91
C ARG A 677 2.84 24.25 -42.71
N GLY A 678 3.00 25.09 -41.68
CA GLY A 678 2.19 26.30 -41.49
C GLY A 678 0.85 26.06 -40.80
N LEU A 679 0.66 24.93 -40.13
CA LEU A 679 -0.56 24.69 -39.36
C LEU A 679 -0.54 25.56 -38.09
N PRO A 680 -1.52 26.47 -37.89
CA PRO A 680 -1.51 27.41 -36.78
C PRO A 680 -1.66 26.69 -35.43
N VAL A 681 -0.81 27.07 -34.48
CA VAL A 681 -0.88 26.57 -33.10
C VAL A 681 -1.98 27.32 -32.38
N GLN A 682 -2.94 26.58 -31.84
CA GLN A 682 -3.98 27.14 -30.98
C GLN A 682 -3.37 27.42 -29.59
N PRO A 683 -3.76 28.52 -28.92
CA PRO A 683 -3.36 28.74 -27.54
C PRO A 683 -3.88 27.60 -26.67
N ARG A 684 -3.02 27.02 -25.83
CA ARG A 684 -3.47 26.08 -24.80
C ARG A 684 -4.39 26.85 -23.85
N PRO A 685 -5.63 26.38 -23.59
CA PRO A 685 -6.45 26.99 -22.55
C PRO A 685 -5.70 26.97 -21.21
N HIS A 686 -5.73 28.08 -20.46
CA HIS A 686 -5.25 28.08 -19.08
C HIS A 686 -6.19 27.22 -18.23
N THR A 687 -5.96 25.92 -18.19
CA THR A 687 -6.63 25.07 -17.21
C THR A 687 -5.96 25.29 -15.87
N THR A 688 -6.60 26.07 -15.01
CA THR A 688 -6.57 25.83 -13.57
C THR A 688 -6.78 24.34 -13.41
N ARG A 689 -5.82 23.65 -12.77
CA ARG A 689 -5.91 22.22 -12.49
C ARG A 689 -7.32 21.96 -11.95
N THR A 690 -8.16 21.26 -12.70
CA THR A 690 -9.50 20.88 -12.23
C THR A 690 -9.26 19.95 -11.05
N GLU A 691 -9.28 20.53 -9.85
CA GLU A 691 -9.53 19.77 -8.65
C GLU A 691 -10.89 19.13 -8.87
N VAL A 692 -10.88 17.79 -8.87
CA VAL A 692 -12.07 16.98 -8.70
C VAL A 692 -12.83 17.61 -7.54
N HIS A 693 -14.01 18.15 -7.80
CA HIS A 693 -14.83 18.72 -6.74
C HIS A 693 -14.98 17.66 -5.64
N SER A 694 -14.60 18.10 -4.44
CA SER A 694 -14.48 17.34 -3.20
C SER A 694 -15.79 16.73 -2.74
#